data_AF-A0A6M0T668-F1
#
_entry.id   AF-A0A6M0T668-F1
#
_cell.length_a   1.000
_cell.length_b   1.000
_cell.length_c   1.000
_cell.angle_alpha   90.00
_cell.angle_beta   90.00
_cell.angle_gamma   90.00
#
_symmetry.space_group_name_H-M   'P 1'
#
loop_
_entity.id
_entity.type
_entity.pdbx_description
1 polymer ?
#
loop_
_entity_poly.entity_id
_entity_poly.type
_entity_poly.pdbx_seq_one_letter_code
_entity_poly.pdbx_strand_id
1 'polypeptide(L)'
;MKEKKDLKQDYIPTIEEMQSYYEDDLRKEALKSSEYQNNKKIEEQGAFFKAFRKFEGRDYEISLNLKKNNIYYEKYKAYVEEERVNKGKTIKEIENSIEYEKFFLRWERRVNSESNNYSHYVSNSATRYRVDHIKRLGKELETILENSPEAWEFYYKRQLISDIETQHQQRLVTVPYVVKAKEKVVDSLNLGVPVYIVGHLGSGKTQLATEAALDFTIQNRMQRELEDKMEKWFSKNPKTTEKDAVKKFGEFNEERKLYYKNILTNGSKKEIESLQPLFISGSHNLTYEDMFVEKTLTLKHSFSKGSYSDYLNMIIGDFYGWMDEHRTRLEKMTDEEQLQLKIQIWKSFSDLLVASNSAFGTEIKKIEREILIAVREGRPVIVDELNTIAMQNLIALNDILQRHAGNTAYITGVGPVLIKPGFGFIGTGNLSSQMVSYEGTNELNPAFKSRFVTIEYNYVPQKTIGSLEDQEFPERNELFRIIIARLADENGNIHFPNAKRTLEELFRFCQLCRVTQNVFMGKWKDDEAQKDCGVDELELRESVLSIRNILHVLDNWNLGEEKDLSKALWDAFISSITYPDDQNYILSQAVRFGFFPIGEGWKVEPKGIGEATTTYDEIRTRSYQYVRPLIETLSYLDVIHLIFGKGTTRKTLPKELKETFEAAIDDSSQIDAKEYQKLDQKLSHLEHSKDLLEYLEGNGGEK
;
A
#
# COMPACT_ATOMS: atom_id res chain seq x y z
N MET A 1 52.41 -26.93 42.43
CA MET A 1 53.00 -26.72 41.08
C MET A 1 51.86 -26.47 40.12
N LYS A 2 51.98 -25.41 39.31
CA LYS A 2 50.92 -24.81 38.49
C LYS A 2 50.32 -25.83 37.50
N GLU A 3 49.04 -26.15 37.64
CA GLU A 3 48.25 -26.70 36.55
C GLU A 3 47.97 -25.56 35.55
N LYS A 4 48.59 -25.69 34.38
CA LYS A 4 48.23 -24.93 33.19
C LYS A 4 46.77 -25.27 32.87
N LYS A 5 45.87 -24.29 32.96
CA LYS A 5 44.60 -24.35 32.24
C LYS A 5 44.94 -24.31 30.76
N ASP A 6 44.88 -25.45 30.09
CA ASP A 6 44.83 -25.53 28.64
C ASP A 6 43.62 -24.71 28.16
N LEU A 7 43.90 -23.50 27.68
CA LEU A 7 43.01 -22.77 26.78
C LEU A 7 42.85 -23.65 25.55
N LYS A 8 41.69 -24.30 25.44
CA LYS A 8 41.27 -24.96 24.20
C LYS A 8 41.49 -23.95 23.06
N GLN A 9 42.24 -24.35 22.04
CA GLN A 9 42.40 -23.58 20.81
C GLN A 9 41.00 -23.20 20.30
N ASP A 10 40.67 -21.90 20.37
CA ASP A 10 39.42 -21.37 19.84
C ASP A 10 39.44 -21.58 18.32
N TYR A 11 38.55 -22.45 17.83
CA TYR A 11 38.32 -22.67 16.41
C TYR A 11 38.01 -21.32 15.74
N ILE A 12 38.81 -20.94 14.75
CA ILE A 12 38.58 -19.73 13.93
C ILE A 12 37.57 -20.11 12.85
N PRO A 13 36.32 -19.62 12.91
CA PRO A 13 35.32 -19.94 11.91
C PRO A 13 35.61 -19.23 10.59
N THR A 14 35.21 -19.85 9.49
CA THR A 14 35.21 -19.23 8.16
C THR A 14 34.13 -18.14 8.06
N ILE A 15 34.21 -17.27 7.04
CA ILE A 15 33.20 -16.23 6.79
C ILE A 15 31.82 -16.85 6.57
N GLU A 16 31.75 -17.93 5.81
CA GLU A 16 30.50 -18.65 5.51
C GLU A 16 29.89 -19.26 6.78
N GLU A 17 30.72 -19.84 7.65
CA GLU A 17 30.26 -20.34 8.95
C GLU A 17 29.76 -19.21 9.86
N MET A 18 30.47 -18.07 9.93
CA MET A 18 30.03 -16.91 10.71
C MET A 18 28.70 -16.33 10.19
N GLN A 19 28.51 -16.31 8.86
CA GLN A 19 27.24 -15.92 8.23
C GLN A 19 26.12 -16.89 8.58
N SER A 20 26.35 -18.19 8.42
CA SER A 20 25.37 -19.21 8.80
C SER A 20 24.99 -19.13 10.28
N TYR A 21 25.95 -18.85 11.16
CA TYR A 21 25.68 -18.66 12.59
C TYR A 21 24.84 -17.40 12.86
N TYR A 22 25.08 -16.32 12.10
CA TYR A 22 24.28 -15.10 12.20
C TYR A 22 22.84 -15.33 11.75
N GLU A 23 22.62 -16.03 10.64
CA GLU A 23 21.28 -16.40 10.15
C GLU A 23 20.52 -17.27 11.17
N ASP A 24 21.19 -18.28 11.73
CA ASP A 24 20.62 -19.15 12.77
C ASP A 24 20.20 -18.34 14.02
N ASP A 25 20.99 -17.32 14.39
CA ASP A 25 20.69 -16.47 15.54
C ASP A 25 19.48 -15.56 15.25
N LEU A 26 19.39 -14.98 14.04
CA LEU A 26 18.22 -14.21 13.61
C LEU A 26 16.93 -15.05 13.61
N ARG A 27 16.98 -16.31 13.15
CA ARG A 27 15.82 -17.23 13.22
C ARG A 27 15.40 -17.51 14.66
N LYS A 28 16.35 -17.63 15.59
CA LYS A 28 16.07 -17.79 17.02
C LYS A 28 15.50 -16.52 17.66
N GLU A 29 16.02 -15.35 17.31
CA GLU A 29 15.49 -14.06 17.76
C GLU A 29 14.05 -13.86 17.25
N ALA A 30 13.78 -14.19 15.99
CA ALA A 30 12.44 -14.17 15.39
C ALA A 30 11.46 -15.04 16.19
N LEU A 31 11.84 -16.29 16.49
CA LEU A 31 11.03 -17.21 17.28
C LEU A 31 10.71 -16.65 18.68
N LYS A 32 11.68 -16.06 19.38
CA LYS A 32 11.43 -15.39 20.67
C LYS A 32 10.51 -14.19 20.53
N SER A 33 10.67 -13.36 19.50
CA SER A 33 9.90 -12.13 19.32
C SER A 33 8.40 -12.39 19.08
N SER A 34 8.08 -13.45 18.34
CA SER A 34 6.70 -13.91 18.08
C SER A 34 5.95 -14.30 19.37
N GLU A 35 6.67 -14.84 20.36
CA GLU A 35 6.09 -15.19 21.66
C GLU A 35 5.74 -13.96 22.51
N TYR A 36 6.52 -12.88 22.40
CA TYR A 36 6.30 -11.64 23.14
C TYR A 36 5.19 -10.77 22.52
N GLN A 37 5.16 -10.63 21.19
CA GLN A 37 4.19 -9.77 20.50
C GLN A 37 2.75 -10.25 20.66
N ASN A 38 2.53 -11.57 20.72
CA ASN A 38 1.22 -12.14 20.97
C ASN A 38 0.58 -11.71 22.30
N ASN A 39 1.32 -11.12 23.25
CA ASN A 39 0.80 -10.86 24.60
C ASN A 39 0.08 -9.50 24.77
N LYS A 40 0.25 -8.53 23.87
CA LYS A 40 -0.21 -7.15 24.11
C LYS A 40 -1.74 -6.99 24.15
N LYS A 41 -2.48 -7.65 23.25
CA LYS A 41 -3.96 -7.71 23.29
C LYS A 41 -4.51 -8.77 24.25
N ILE A 42 -3.64 -9.67 24.71
CA ILE A 42 -3.99 -10.75 25.64
C ILE A 42 -4.01 -10.23 27.07
N GLU A 43 -3.21 -9.21 27.37
CA GLU A 43 -3.28 -8.51 28.66
C GLU A 43 -4.66 -7.89 28.92
N GLU A 44 -5.35 -7.46 27.86
CA GLU A 44 -6.72 -6.94 27.89
C GLU A 44 -7.80 -8.04 28.05
N GLN A 45 -7.43 -9.32 27.86
CA GLN A 45 -8.35 -10.45 28.02
C GLN A 45 -8.47 -10.89 29.49
N GLY A 46 -9.62 -11.47 29.83
CA GLY A 46 -9.93 -11.92 31.19
C GLY A 46 -9.01 -13.03 31.70
N ALA A 47 -8.94 -13.17 33.03
CA ALA A 47 -8.10 -14.16 33.70
C ALA A 47 -8.38 -15.61 33.25
N PHE A 48 -9.63 -15.92 32.86
CA PHE A 48 -10.00 -17.22 32.30
C PHE A 48 -9.20 -17.56 31.03
N PHE A 49 -9.17 -16.66 30.05
CA PHE A 49 -8.44 -16.90 28.79
C PHE A 49 -6.94 -17.11 29.05
N LYS A 50 -6.35 -16.30 29.94
CA LYS A 50 -4.94 -16.42 30.34
C LYS A 50 -4.64 -17.75 31.02
N ALA A 51 -5.52 -18.22 31.91
CA ALA A 51 -5.30 -19.46 32.66
C ALA A 51 -5.43 -20.73 31.82
N PHE A 52 -6.28 -20.72 30.78
CA PHE A 52 -6.56 -21.91 29.96
C PHE A 52 -5.92 -21.90 28.57
N ARG A 53 -5.17 -20.86 28.21
CA ARG A 53 -4.40 -20.82 26.96
C ARG A 53 -3.32 -21.90 26.97
N LYS A 54 -3.29 -22.70 25.91
CA LYS A 54 -2.29 -23.74 25.68
C LYS A 54 -1.47 -23.41 24.43
N PHE A 55 -0.21 -23.84 24.44
CA PHE A 55 0.72 -23.68 23.33
C PHE A 55 1.09 -25.06 22.79
N GLU A 56 1.46 -25.11 21.52
CA GLU A 56 1.98 -26.32 20.89
C GLU A 56 3.25 -26.81 21.62
N GLY A 57 3.37 -28.13 21.80
CA GLY A 57 4.54 -28.75 22.41
C GLY A 57 5.75 -28.62 21.49
N ARG A 58 6.89 -28.15 22.01
CA ARG A 58 8.10 -27.92 21.21
C ARG A 58 9.12 -29.02 21.42
N ASP A 59 9.66 -29.55 20.33
CA ASP A 59 10.90 -30.31 20.34
C ASP A 59 12.08 -29.33 20.46
N TYR A 60 12.57 -29.13 21.69
CA TYR A 60 13.81 -28.40 21.95
C TYR A 60 15.03 -29.27 21.58
N GLU A 61 15.23 -29.55 20.30
CA GLU A 61 16.46 -30.15 19.78
C GLU A 61 17.16 -29.28 18.73
N ILE A 62 17.19 -27.95 18.94
CA ILE A 62 18.23 -27.14 18.29
C ILE A 62 19.41 -27.06 19.26
N SER A 63 20.39 -27.93 19.02
CA SER A 63 21.66 -28.12 19.77
C SER A 63 22.11 -26.89 20.54
N LEU A 64 21.84 -26.88 21.85
CA LEU A 64 22.00 -25.70 22.71
C LEU A 64 23.45 -25.40 23.12
N ASN A 65 24.44 -26.24 22.77
CA ASN A 65 25.64 -26.34 23.63
C ASN A 65 27.03 -26.16 22.99
N LEU A 66 27.18 -25.69 21.75
CA LEU A 66 28.54 -25.49 21.19
C LEU A 66 28.87 -24.08 20.67
N LYS A 67 27.88 -23.22 20.38
CA LYS A 67 28.11 -22.01 19.55
C LYS A 67 28.25 -20.68 20.33
N LYS A 68 27.91 -20.61 21.62
CA LYS A 68 27.79 -19.33 22.38
C LYS A 68 29.09 -18.71 22.89
N ASN A 69 30.24 -19.37 22.71
CA ASN A 69 31.50 -18.92 23.32
C ASN A 69 32.59 -18.61 22.29
N ASN A 70 32.25 -18.43 21.01
CA ASN A 70 33.25 -18.07 20.01
C ASN A 70 33.41 -16.55 19.93
N ILE A 71 34.56 -16.04 20.41
CA ILE A 71 34.90 -14.61 20.45
C ILE A 71 34.86 -13.98 19.04
N TYR A 72 35.21 -14.75 18.00
CA TYR A 72 35.22 -14.27 16.62
C TYR A 72 33.78 -14.01 16.09
N TYR A 73 32.81 -14.85 16.46
CA TYR A 73 31.41 -14.66 16.09
C TYR A 73 30.80 -13.44 16.77
N GLU A 74 31.03 -13.24 18.08
CA GLU A 74 30.50 -12.07 18.80
C GLU A 74 31.06 -10.75 18.22
N LYS A 75 32.36 -10.72 17.88
CA LYS A 75 32.97 -9.58 17.18
C LYS A 75 32.35 -9.36 15.78
N TYR A 76 32.10 -10.45 15.05
CA TYR A 76 31.44 -10.39 13.74
C TYR A 76 30.01 -9.85 13.84
N LYS A 77 29.21 -10.34 14.79
CA LYS A 77 27.83 -9.88 15.03
C LYS A 77 27.81 -8.38 15.34
N ALA A 78 28.67 -7.92 16.27
CA ALA A 78 28.79 -6.51 16.62
C ALA A 78 29.17 -5.64 15.41
N TYR A 79 30.13 -6.08 14.59
CA TYR A 79 30.51 -5.39 13.36
C TYR A 79 29.34 -5.27 12.37
N VAL A 80 28.61 -6.37 12.11
CA VAL A 80 27.48 -6.36 11.17
C VAL A 80 26.39 -5.39 11.63
N GLU A 81 26.07 -5.39 12.92
CA GLU A 81 25.09 -4.47 13.50
C GLU A 81 25.55 -3.01 13.40
N GLU A 82 26.80 -2.70 13.72
CA GLU A 82 27.37 -1.35 13.63
C GLU A 82 27.41 -0.84 12.18
N GLU A 83 27.94 -1.64 11.26
CA GLU A 83 28.00 -1.27 9.85
C GLU A 83 26.62 -1.09 9.23
N ARG A 84 25.65 -1.93 9.60
CA ARG A 84 24.26 -1.75 9.17
C ARG A 84 23.71 -0.39 9.61
N VAL A 85 24.01 0.06 10.83
CA VAL A 85 23.62 1.41 11.28
C VAL A 85 24.34 2.50 10.48
N ASN A 86 25.64 2.35 10.22
CA ASN A 86 26.43 3.32 9.46
C ASN A 86 25.97 3.44 8.00
N LYS A 87 25.80 2.31 7.31
CA LYS A 87 25.23 2.27 5.95
C LYS A 87 23.80 2.79 5.93
N GLY A 88 23.00 2.49 6.95
CA GLY A 88 21.64 3.00 7.08
C GLY A 88 21.57 4.53 7.21
N LYS A 89 22.52 5.17 7.90
CA LYS A 89 22.65 6.64 7.92
C LYS A 89 23.00 7.19 6.53
N THR A 90 23.98 6.58 5.87
CA THR A 90 24.43 6.98 4.52
C THR A 90 23.29 6.92 3.49
N ILE A 91 22.52 5.81 3.50
CA ILE A 91 21.34 5.65 2.63
C ILE A 91 20.32 6.76 2.88
N LYS A 92 20.00 7.03 4.15
CA LYS A 92 19.04 8.09 4.52
C LYS A 92 19.50 9.47 4.09
N GLU A 93 20.80 9.76 4.15
CA GLU A 93 21.35 11.05 3.70
C GLU A 93 21.21 11.22 2.17
N ILE A 94 21.46 10.16 1.40
CA ILE A 94 21.27 10.17 -0.06
C ILE A 94 19.79 10.32 -0.41
N GLU A 95 18.90 9.58 0.24
CA GLU A 95 17.46 9.68 0.02
C GLU A 95 16.91 11.06 0.37
N ASN A 96 17.34 11.64 1.49
CA ASN A 96 16.98 12.99 1.86
C ASN A 96 17.48 14.01 0.83
N SER A 97 18.68 13.80 0.28
CA SER A 97 19.21 14.63 -0.80
C SER A 97 18.35 14.49 -2.08
N ILE A 98 17.94 13.27 -2.45
CA ILE A 98 17.03 13.04 -3.58
C ILE A 98 15.68 13.77 -3.36
N GLU A 99 15.12 13.68 -2.15
CA GLU A 99 13.86 14.35 -1.82
C GLU A 99 13.99 15.88 -1.85
N TYR A 100 15.10 16.43 -1.36
CA TYR A 100 15.41 17.86 -1.44
C TYR A 100 15.47 18.35 -2.90
N GLU A 101 16.15 17.60 -3.77
CA GLU A 101 16.24 17.93 -5.18
C GLU A 101 14.87 17.84 -5.88
N LYS A 102 14.05 16.84 -5.53
CA LYS A 102 12.66 16.73 -6.00
C LYS A 102 11.80 17.90 -5.53
N PHE A 103 11.97 18.34 -4.29
CA PHE A 103 11.29 19.50 -3.72
C PHE A 103 11.62 20.78 -4.50
N PHE A 104 12.91 21.05 -4.75
CA PHE A 104 13.33 22.21 -5.56
C PHE A 104 12.87 22.12 -7.00
N LEU A 105 12.94 20.93 -7.62
CA LEU A 105 12.46 20.72 -8.98
C LEU A 105 10.96 21.05 -9.11
N ARG A 106 10.13 20.68 -8.12
CA ARG A 106 8.71 21.04 -8.09
C ARG A 106 8.50 22.54 -7.95
N TRP A 107 9.26 23.18 -7.06
CA TRP A 107 9.20 24.62 -6.85
C TRP A 107 9.59 25.38 -8.14
N GLU A 108 10.72 25.04 -8.76
CA GLU A 108 11.19 25.63 -10.02
C GLU A 108 10.17 25.48 -11.15
N ARG A 109 9.55 24.29 -11.27
CA ARG A 109 8.50 24.04 -12.27
C ARG A 109 7.27 24.92 -12.04
N ARG A 110 6.84 25.08 -10.78
CA ARG A 110 5.68 25.92 -10.44
C ARG A 110 5.95 27.40 -10.76
N VAL A 111 7.09 27.93 -10.34
CA VAL A 111 7.48 29.32 -10.61
C VAL A 111 7.55 29.57 -12.12
N ASN A 112 8.08 28.62 -12.88
CA ASN A 112 8.11 28.70 -14.34
C ASN A 112 6.72 28.58 -14.99
N SER A 113 5.79 27.82 -14.40
CA SER A 113 4.42 27.77 -14.90
C SER A 113 3.66 29.08 -14.61
N GLU A 114 3.87 29.67 -13.45
CA GLU A 114 3.26 30.94 -13.04
C GLU A 114 3.73 32.10 -13.91
N SER A 115 5.03 32.18 -14.20
CA SER A 115 5.60 33.23 -15.06
C SER A 115 5.10 33.17 -16.51
N ASN A 116 4.69 31.99 -16.99
CA ASN A 116 4.17 31.77 -18.34
C ASN A 116 2.64 31.66 -18.41
N ASN A 117 1.90 32.16 -17.42
CA ASN A 117 0.43 32.10 -17.34
C ASN A 117 -0.13 30.67 -17.52
N TYR A 118 0.59 29.64 -17.04
CA TYR A 118 0.22 28.23 -17.15
C TYR A 118 0.00 27.72 -18.59
N SER A 119 0.53 28.44 -19.59
CA SER A 119 0.31 28.14 -21.01
C SER A 119 1.46 27.37 -21.67
N HIS A 120 2.66 27.44 -21.10
CA HIS A 120 3.87 26.84 -21.67
C HIS A 120 4.75 26.17 -20.60
N TYR A 121 5.05 24.88 -20.80
CA TYR A 121 5.99 24.11 -19.98
C TYR A 121 7.36 24.04 -20.68
N VAL A 122 8.29 24.90 -20.26
CA VAL A 122 9.63 24.97 -20.87
C VAL A 122 10.70 24.42 -19.92
N SER A 123 11.58 23.57 -20.43
CA SER A 123 12.76 23.14 -19.68
C SER A 123 13.83 24.24 -19.66
N ASN A 124 14.33 24.57 -18.47
CA ASN A 124 15.40 25.55 -18.26
C ASN A 124 16.66 24.89 -17.65
N SER A 125 17.76 25.63 -17.54
CA SER A 125 19.02 25.11 -16.99
C SER A 125 18.90 24.59 -15.56
N ALA A 126 18.14 25.29 -14.70
CA ALA A 126 17.92 24.90 -13.31
C ALA A 126 17.18 23.56 -13.20
N THR A 127 16.05 23.42 -13.89
CA THR A 127 15.27 22.18 -13.89
C THR A 127 16.05 20.99 -14.47
N ARG A 128 16.90 21.20 -15.49
CA ARG A 128 17.78 20.16 -16.03
C ARG A 128 18.83 19.73 -15.02
N TYR A 129 19.49 20.69 -14.37
CA TYR A 129 20.46 20.41 -13.31
C TYR A 129 19.85 19.53 -12.21
N ARG A 130 18.66 19.88 -11.72
CA ARG A 130 17.95 19.11 -10.67
C ARG A 130 17.64 17.68 -11.13
N VAL A 131 17.14 17.50 -12.36
CA VAL A 131 16.85 16.17 -12.92
C VAL A 131 18.12 15.32 -13.04
N ASP A 132 19.20 15.88 -13.55
CA ASP A 132 20.48 15.17 -13.70
C ASP A 132 21.08 14.82 -12.33
N HIS A 133 20.94 15.70 -11.35
CA HIS A 133 21.40 15.48 -9.98
C HIS A 133 20.64 14.35 -9.29
N ILE A 134 19.30 14.31 -9.40
CA ILE A 134 18.46 13.21 -8.90
C ILE A 134 18.91 11.88 -9.50
N LYS A 135 19.16 11.85 -10.82
CA LYS A 135 19.62 10.64 -11.51
C LYS A 135 21.00 10.19 -11.03
N ARG A 136 21.91 11.13 -10.75
CA ARG A 136 23.24 10.83 -10.20
C ARG A 136 23.15 10.22 -8.80
N LEU A 137 22.37 10.83 -7.91
CA LEU A 137 22.16 10.32 -6.55
C LEU A 137 21.48 8.94 -6.56
N GLY A 138 20.54 8.70 -7.47
CA GLY A 138 19.92 7.38 -7.65
C GLY A 138 20.95 6.29 -8.01
N LYS A 139 21.87 6.58 -8.93
CA LYS A 139 22.97 5.66 -9.26
C LYS A 139 23.95 5.44 -8.12
N GLU A 140 24.21 6.47 -7.32
CA GLU A 140 25.06 6.36 -6.13
C GLU A 140 24.42 5.42 -5.09
N LEU A 141 23.10 5.53 -4.89
CA LEU A 141 22.35 4.61 -4.04
C LEU A 141 22.42 3.17 -4.56
N GLU A 142 22.18 2.95 -5.86
CA GLU A 142 22.32 1.62 -6.49
C GLU A 142 23.73 1.04 -6.28
N THR A 143 24.76 1.86 -6.48
CA THR A 143 26.17 1.45 -6.29
C THR A 143 26.46 1.04 -4.84
N ILE A 144 25.87 1.70 -3.85
CA ILE A 144 26.04 1.32 -2.44
C ILE A 144 25.37 -0.03 -2.14
N LEU A 145 24.17 -0.26 -2.70
CA LEU A 145 23.44 -1.50 -2.53
C LEU A 145 24.13 -2.69 -3.22
N GLU A 146 24.85 -2.45 -4.32
CA GLU A 146 25.63 -3.47 -5.04
C GLU A 146 26.98 -3.80 -4.37
N ASN A 147 27.53 -2.90 -3.55
CA ASN A 147 28.86 -3.07 -2.96
C ASN A 147 28.85 -3.51 -1.50
N SER A 148 27.74 -3.35 -0.77
CA SER A 148 27.66 -3.67 0.66
C SER A 148 26.44 -4.54 1.00
N PRO A 149 26.64 -5.74 1.54
CA PRO A 149 25.54 -6.59 2.00
C PRO A 149 24.71 -5.93 3.10
N GLU A 150 25.35 -5.18 4.01
CA GLU A 150 24.67 -4.53 5.14
C GLU A 150 23.78 -3.39 4.67
N ALA A 151 24.22 -2.65 3.65
CA ALA A 151 23.42 -1.62 2.99
C ALA A 151 22.20 -2.23 2.29
N TRP A 152 22.41 -3.33 1.57
CA TRP A 152 21.36 -4.08 0.89
C TRP A 152 20.32 -4.61 1.90
N GLU A 153 20.76 -5.28 2.96
CA GLU A 153 19.89 -5.79 4.02
C GLU A 153 19.11 -4.66 4.72
N PHE A 154 19.76 -3.55 5.06
CA PHE A 154 19.11 -2.41 5.68
C PHE A 154 17.99 -1.84 4.79
N TYR A 155 18.29 -1.63 3.50
CA TYR A 155 17.37 -1.06 2.54
C TYR A 155 16.12 -1.93 2.35
N TYR A 156 16.33 -3.21 2.05
CA TYR A 156 15.22 -4.12 1.77
C TYR A 156 14.46 -4.57 3.02
N LYS A 157 15.08 -4.59 4.21
CA LYS A 157 14.34 -4.75 5.47
C LYS A 157 13.37 -3.60 5.69
N ARG A 158 13.82 -2.36 5.51
CA ARG A 158 12.93 -1.20 5.64
C ARG A 158 11.80 -1.24 4.60
N GLN A 159 12.10 -1.71 3.38
CA GLN A 159 11.08 -1.87 2.35
C GLN A 159 10.05 -2.95 2.70
N LEU A 160 10.49 -4.11 3.20
CA LEU A 160 9.60 -5.19 3.66
C LEU A 160 8.69 -4.73 4.82
N ILE A 161 9.25 -4.07 5.82
CA ILE A 161 8.47 -3.53 6.95
C ILE A 161 7.45 -2.49 6.45
N SER A 162 7.85 -1.63 5.51
CA SER A 162 6.93 -0.67 4.88
C SER A 162 5.79 -1.38 4.15
N ASP A 163 6.08 -2.47 3.42
CA ASP A 163 5.04 -3.25 2.74
C ASP A 163 4.03 -3.83 3.74
N ILE A 164 4.51 -4.42 4.83
CA ILE A 164 3.69 -4.99 5.91
C ILE A 164 2.84 -3.90 6.58
N GLU A 165 3.44 -2.75 6.93
CA GLU A 165 2.72 -1.60 7.50
C GLU A 165 1.60 -1.11 6.58
N THR A 166 1.88 -0.95 5.27
CA THR A 166 0.88 -0.49 4.31
C THR A 166 -0.30 -1.44 4.19
N GLN A 167 -0.03 -2.74 4.27
CA GLN A 167 -1.05 -3.77 4.19
C GLN A 167 -1.94 -3.81 5.44
N HIS A 168 -1.36 -3.66 6.64
CA HIS A 168 -2.14 -3.53 7.88
C HIS A 168 -3.06 -2.30 7.86
N GLN A 169 -2.65 -1.23 7.17
CA GLN A 169 -3.46 -0.02 6.95
C GLN A 169 -4.48 -0.17 5.81
N GLN A 170 -4.64 -1.37 5.24
CA GLN A 170 -5.52 -1.64 4.09
C GLN A 170 -5.19 -0.80 2.85
N ARG A 171 -3.93 -0.39 2.69
CA ARG A 171 -3.42 0.30 1.51
C ARG A 171 -2.80 -0.68 0.51
N LEU A 172 -2.66 -0.24 -0.74
CA LEU A 172 -1.92 -0.98 -1.76
C LEU A 172 -0.44 -1.06 -1.38
N VAL A 173 0.09 -2.28 -1.35
CA VAL A 173 1.51 -2.55 -1.10
C VAL A 173 2.38 -1.84 -2.13
N THR A 174 3.51 -1.29 -1.67
CA THR A 174 4.45 -0.48 -2.45
C THR A 174 5.36 -1.33 -3.36
N VAL A 175 4.74 -2.09 -4.26
CA VAL A 175 5.44 -2.83 -5.32
C VAL A 175 5.67 -1.95 -6.56
N PRO A 176 6.73 -2.20 -7.36
CA PRO A 176 7.09 -1.33 -8.49
C PRO A 176 5.97 -1.04 -9.49
N TYR A 177 5.11 -2.01 -9.80
CA TYR A 177 3.95 -1.83 -10.69
C TYR A 177 2.98 -0.77 -10.13
N VAL A 178 2.64 -0.87 -8.85
CA VAL A 178 1.74 0.07 -8.15
C VAL A 178 2.38 1.45 -8.05
N VAL A 179 3.66 1.53 -7.66
CA VAL A 179 4.38 2.80 -7.51
C VAL A 179 4.43 3.54 -8.85
N LYS A 180 4.81 2.87 -9.94
CA LYS A 180 4.83 3.47 -11.28
C LYS A 180 3.44 3.93 -11.74
N ALA A 181 2.39 3.17 -11.42
CA ALA A 181 1.03 3.56 -11.75
C ALA A 181 0.58 4.80 -10.96
N LYS A 182 0.84 4.85 -9.65
CA LYS A 182 0.57 6.03 -8.81
C LYS A 182 1.34 7.25 -9.28
N GLU A 183 2.63 7.11 -9.58
CA GLU A 183 3.48 8.20 -10.08
C GLU A 183 2.92 8.78 -11.39
N LYS A 184 2.50 7.94 -12.34
CA LYS A 184 1.86 8.41 -13.60
C LYS A 184 0.57 9.20 -13.34
N VAL A 185 -0.26 8.75 -12.39
CA VAL A 185 -1.48 9.49 -11.99
C VAL A 185 -1.08 10.84 -11.41
N VAL A 186 -0.21 10.85 -10.41
CA VAL A 186 0.25 12.08 -9.72
C VAL A 186 0.92 13.06 -10.68
N ASP A 187 1.77 12.59 -11.59
CA ASP A 187 2.43 13.42 -12.60
C ASP A 187 1.41 14.05 -13.58
N SER A 188 0.39 13.29 -13.99
CA SER A 188 -0.68 13.81 -14.84
C SER A 188 -1.51 14.88 -14.10
N LEU A 189 -1.82 14.65 -12.82
CA LEU A 189 -2.51 15.63 -11.97
C LEU A 189 -1.67 16.89 -11.72
N ASN A 190 -0.34 16.76 -11.57
CA ASN A 190 0.58 17.89 -11.46
C ASN A 190 0.59 18.76 -12.73
N LEU A 191 0.34 18.16 -13.90
CA LEU A 191 0.17 18.88 -15.18
C LEU A 191 -1.26 19.43 -15.35
N GLY A 192 -2.17 19.17 -14.40
CA GLY A 192 -3.57 19.55 -14.50
C GLY A 192 -4.32 18.81 -15.61
N VAL A 193 -3.82 17.63 -16.02
CA VAL A 193 -4.45 16.80 -17.05
C VAL A 193 -5.32 15.73 -16.37
N PRO A 194 -6.60 15.59 -16.76
CA PRO A 194 -7.47 14.52 -16.25
C PRO A 194 -6.91 13.13 -16.51
N VAL A 195 -7.14 12.21 -15.59
CA VAL A 195 -6.67 10.83 -15.68
C VAL A 195 -7.84 9.88 -15.83
N TYR A 196 -7.71 8.87 -16.70
CA TYR A 196 -8.67 7.80 -16.84
C TYR A 196 -8.00 6.45 -16.60
N ILE A 197 -8.33 5.79 -15.48
CA ILE A 197 -7.75 4.51 -15.07
C ILE A 197 -8.66 3.38 -15.55
N VAL A 198 -8.17 2.57 -16.48
CA VAL A 198 -8.92 1.47 -17.07
C VAL A 198 -8.29 0.12 -16.77
N GLY A 199 -9.10 -0.92 -16.68
CA GLY A 199 -8.60 -2.28 -16.49
C GLY A 199 -9.69 -3.26 -16.07
N HIS A 200 -9.31 -4.52 -15.86
CA HIS A 200 -10.24 -5.60 -15.54
C HIS A 200 -10.79 -5.54 -14.11
N LEU A 201 -11.86 -6.30 -13.85
CA LEU A 201 -12.51 -6.38 -12.54
C LEU A 201 -11.53 -6.87 -11.45
N GLY A 202 -11.60 -6.23 -10.28
CA GLY A 202 -10.81 -6.66 -9.13
C GLY A 202 -9.30 -6.41 -9.22
N SER A 203 -8.83 -5.58 -10.17
CA SER A 203 -7.42 -5.15 -10.26
C SER A 203 -7.04 -4.07 -9.24
N GLY A 204 -8.02 -3.40 -8.61
CA GLY A 204 -7.78 -2.34 -7.62
C GLY A 204 -7.71 -0.91 -8.16
N LYS A 205 -8.34 -0.64 -9.31
CA LYS A 205 -8.36 0.70 -9.97
C LYS A 205 -8.83 1.83 -9.06
N THR A 206 -9.96 1.64 -8.39
CA THR A 206 -10.56 2.65 -7.51
C THR A 206 -9.69 2.92 -6.29
N GLN A 207 -9.08 1.86 -5.72
CA GLN A 207 -8.12 2.01 -4.62
C GLN A 207 -6.87 2.78 -5.08
N LEU A 208 -6.34 2.47 -6.28
CA LEU A 208 -5.23 3.20 -6.87
C LEU A 208 -5.56 4.68 -7.05
N ALA A 209 -6.74 5.00 -7.58
CA ALA A 209 -7.21 6.38 -7.76
C ALA A 209 -7.28 7.12 -6.42
N THR A 210 -7.90 6.51 -5.41
CA THR A 210 -8.08 7.09 -4.07
C THR A 210 -6.74 7.37 -3.41
N GLU A 211 -5.82 6.40 -3.44
CA GLU A 211 -4.51 6.57 -2.83
C GLU A 211 -3.64 7.59 -3.58
N ALA A 212 -3.64 7.56 -4.91
CA ALA A 212 -2.89 8.55 -5.70
C ALA A 212 -3.42 9.97 -5.50
N ALA A 213 -4.74 10.15 -5.40
CA ALA A 213 -5.35 11.44 -5.13
C ALA A 213 -5.06 11.97 -3.71
N LEU A 214 -5.07 11.07 -2.72
CA LEU A 214 -4.66 11.38 -1.35
C LEU A 214 -3.20 11.79 -1.29
N ASP A 215 -2.31 10.99 -1.89
CA ASP A 215 -0.87 11.25 -1.96
C ASP A 215 -0.60 12.59 -2.68
N PHE A 216 -1.30 12.88 -3.78
CA PHE A 216 -1.23 14.17 -4.47
C PHE A 216 -1.64 15.35 -3.58
N THR A 217 -2.74 15.20 -2.83
CA THR A 217 -3.23 16.25 -1.92
C THR A 217 -2.23 16.52 -0.79
N ILE A 218 -1.72 15.46 -0.16
CA ILE A 218 -0.73 15.55 0.91
C ILE A 218 0.58 16.16 0.38
N GLN A 219 1.09 15.69 -0.75
CA GLN A 219 2.31 16.21 -1.36
C GLN A 219 2.20 17.71 -1.69
N ASN A 220 1.06 18.17 -2.21
CA ASN A 220 0.86 19.58 -2.51
C ASN A 220 0.79 20.46 -1.25
N ARG A 221 0.17 19.97 -0.17
CA ARG A 221 0.17 20.70 1.12
C ARG A 221 1.55 20.73 1.74
N MET A 222 2.22 19.58 1.81
CA MET A 222 3.60 19.47 2.30
C MET A 222 4.54 20.39 1.53
N GLN A 223 4.44 20.42 0.19
CA GLN A 223 5.26 21.31 -0.64
C GLN A 223 5.10 22.77 -0.21
N ARG A 224 3.87 23.29 -0.11
CA ARG A 224 3.62 24.68 0.30
C ARG A 224 4.13 24.99 1.71
N GLU A 225 3.87 24.09 2.66
CA GLU A 225 4.34 24.26 4.04
C GLU A 225 5.86 24.24 4.16
N LEU A 226 6.54 23.38 3.38
CA LEU A 226 7.99 23.27 3.38
C LEU A 226 8.64 24.49 2.76
N GLU A 227 8.10 25.04 1.67
CA GLU A 227 8.57 26.29 1.08
C GLU A 227 8.52 27.44 2.10
N ASP A 228 7.38 27.63 2.77
CA ASP A 228 7.22 28.65 3.80
C ASP A 228 8.19 28.45 4.98
N LYS A 229 8.36 27.20 5.44
CA LYS A 229 9.25 26.88 6.56
C LYS A 229 10.72 27.10 6.19
N MET A 230 11.13 26.67 4.98
CA MET A 230 12.49 26.83 4.49
C MET A 230 12.84 28.31 4.28
N GLU A 231 11.92 29.10 3.71
CA GLU A 231 12.13 30.54 3.51
C GLU A 231 12.27 31.28 4.86
N LYS A 232 11.40 30.97 5.83
CA LYS A 232 11.47 31.53 7.20
C LYS A 232 12.75 31.12 7.92
N TRP A 233 13.23 29.91 7.71
CA TRP A 233 14.48 29.42 8.29
C TRP A 233 15.70 30.10 7.65
N PHE A 234 15.74 30.19 6.32
CA PHE A 234 16.84 30.81 5.58
C PHE A 234 16.95 32.31 5.89
N SER A 235 15.82 33.01 5.99
CA SER A 235 15.76 34.43 6.40
C SER A 235 16.44 34.69 7.76
N LYS A 236 16.39 33.71 8.68
CA LYS A 236 17.06 33.79 9.99
C LYS A 236 18.52 33.34 9.96
N ASN A 237 18.94 32.63 8.91
CA ASN A 237 20.26 32.01 8.79
C ASN A 237 20.88 32.22 7.38
N PRO A 238 21.11 33.46 6.93
CA PRO A 238 21.47 33.76 5.54
C PRO A 238 22.90 33.32 5.14
N LYS A 239 23.76 32.95 6.10
CA LYS A 239 25.13 32.48 5.86
C LYS A 239 25.28 30.95 5.84
N THR A 240 24.17 30.21 5.75
CA THR A 240 24.17 28.75 5.79
C THR A 240 24.66 28.11 4.49
N THR A 241 25.19 26.90 4.59
CA THR A 241 25.61 26.12 3.41
C THR A 241 24.46 25.29 2.85
N GLU A 242 24.59 24.83 1.60
CA GLU A 242 23.60 23.92 1.00
C GLU A 242 23.46 22.62 1.80
N LYS A 243 24.56 22.11 2.39
CA LYS A 243 24.51 20.93 3.27
C LYS A 243 23.64 21.16 4.51
N ASP A 244 23.74 22.35 5.11
CA ASP A 244 22.89 22.71 6.26
C ASP A 244 21.42 22.82 5.85
N ALA A 245 21.15 23.34 4.65
CA ALA A 245 19.80 23.42 4.10
C ALA A 245 19.19 22.04 3.82
N VAL A 246 19.95 21.11 3.23
CA VAL A 246 19.50 19.72 3.00
C VAL A 246 19.19 19.02 4.33
N LYS A 247 20.05 19.19 5.34
CA LYS A 247 19.81 18.62 6.67
C LYS A 247 18.56 19.20 7.30
N LYS A 248 18.39 20.53 7.26
CA LYS A 248 17.21 21.19 7.84
C LYS A 248 15.92 20.83 7.10
N PHE A 249 15.99 20.71 5.77
CA PHE A 249 14.89 20.20 4.96
C PHE A 249 14.48 18.81 5.43
N GLY A 250 15.43 17.90 5.64
CA GLY A 250 15.13 16.54 6.11
C GLY A 250 14.39 16.52 7.44
N GLU A 251 14.81 17.36 8.39
CA GLU A 251 14.11 17.52 9.68
C GLU A 251 12.66 17.98 9.49
N PHE A 252 12.43 19.02 8.68
CA PHE A 252 11.08 19.52 8.43
C PHE A 252 10.24 18.54 7.62
N ASN A 253 10.82 17.85 6.64
CA ASN A 253 10.11 16.92 5.78
C ASN A 253 9.64 15.70 6.58
N GLU A 254 10.51 15.11 7.41
CA GLU A 254 10.14 14.01 8.30
C GLU A 254 9.07 14.42 9.32
N GLU A 255 9.20 15.61 9.93
CA GLU A 255 8.19 16.18 10.82
C GLU A 255 6.81 16.26 10.13
N ARG A 256 6.76 16.70 8.87
CA ARG A 256 5.52 16.81 8.09
C ARG A 256 4.98 15.45 7.65
N LYS A 257 5.84 14.51 7.23
CA LYS A 257 5.43 13.12 6.92
C LYS A 257 4.77 12.46 8.13
N LEU A 258 5.38 12.58 9.31
CA LEU A 258 4.85 12.08 10.57
C LEU A 258 3.52 12.75 10.93
N TYR A 259 3.41 14.07 10.76
CA TYR A 259 2.17 14.81 10.99
C TYR A 259 1.01 14.28 10.14
N TYR A 260 1.21 14.13 8.82
CA TYR A 260 0.17 13.60 7.94
C TYR A 260 -0.11 12.10 8.17
N LYS A 261 0.91 11.29 8.49
CA LYS A 261 0.71 9.89 8.91
C LYS A 261 -0.17 9.80 10.15
N ASN A 262 0.04 10.68 11.13
CA ASN A 262 -0.76 10.75 12.37
C ASN A 262 -2.19 11.24 12.14
N ILE A 263 -2.42 12.18 11.22
CA ILE A 263 -3.78 12.60 10.86
C ILE A 263 -4.57 11.43 10.27
N LEU A 264 -3.94 10.64 9.38
CA LEU A 264 -4.63 9.51 8.75
C LEU A 264 -4.97 8.39 9.74
N THR A 265 -4.20 8.22 10.81
CA THR A 265 -4.42 7.16 11.81
C THR A 265 -5.29 7.61 12.98
N ASN A 266 -5.05 8.81 13.51
CA ASN A 266 -5.62 9.30 14.77
C ASN A 266 -6.33 10.65 14.64
N GLY A 267 -6.42 11.22 13.44
CA GLY A 267 -7.02 12.53 13.21
C GLY A 267 -8.53 12.54 13.40
N SER A 268 -9.09 13.74 13.56
CA SER A 268 -10.54 13.92 13.58
C SER A 268 -11.15 13.65 12.20
N LYS A 269 -12.43 13.25 12.17
CA LYS A 269 -13.15 12.99 10.92
C LYS A 269 -13.05 14.15 9.91
N LYS A 270 -13.08 15.40 10.39
CA LYS A 270 -12.98 16.61 9.56
C LYS A 270 -11.58 16.79 8.94
N GLU A 271 -10.53 16.48 9.69
CA GLU A 271 -9.16 16.59 9.18
C GLU A 271 -8.88 15.56 8.09
N ILE A 272 -9.32 14.31 8.31
CA ILE A 272 -9.24 13.23 7.32
C ILE A 272 -10.05 13.59 6.07
N GLU A 273 -11.29 14.03 6.25
CA GLU A 273 -12.18 14.44 5.15
C GLU A 273 -11.58 15.59 4.34
N SER A 274 -10.82 16.49 4.96
CA SER A 274 -10.14 17.57 4.22
C SER A 274 -9.05 17.08 3.28
N LEU A 275 -8.45 15.92 3.55
CA LEU A 275 -7.36 15.33 2.77
C LEU A 275 -7.87 14.36 1.71
N GLN A 276 -9.00 13.70 1.97
CA GLN A 276 -9.56 12.74 1.05
C GLN A 276 -10.04 13.39 -0.24
N PRO A 277 -9.96 12.67 -1.38
CA PRO A 277 -10.62 13.11 -2.61
C PRO A 277 -12.15 13.09 -2.43
N LEU A 278 -12.84 13.90 -3.23
CA LEU A 278 -14.29 13.81 -3.36
C LEU A 278 -14.63 12.64 -4.29
N PHE A 279 -15.69 11.90 -3.97
CA PHE A 279 -15.98 10.62 -4.62
C PHE A 279 -17.40 10.58 -5.16
N ILE A 280 -17.56 10.09 -6.39
CA ILE A 280 -18.84 9.91 -7.06
C ILE A 280 -18.88 8.51 -7.65
N SER A 281 -19.89 7.72 -7.30
CA SER A 281 -20.17 6.45 -7.96
C SER A 281 -20.93 6.69 -9.26
N GLY A 282 -20.34 6.30 -10.38
CA GLY A 282 -21.00 6.31 -11.68
C GLY A 282 -22.20 5.37 -11.71
N SER A 283 -23.28 5.83 -12.33
CA SER A 283 -24.44 4.99 -12.66
C SER A 283 -25.15 5.55 -13.88
N HIS A 284 -25.94 4.72 -14.57
CA HIS A 284 -26.75 5.16 -15.71
C HIS A 284 -27.75 6.27 -15.34
N ASN A 285 -28.22 6.28 -14.10
CA ASN A 285 -29.22 7.23 -13.61
C ASN A 285 -28.62 8.53 -13.06
N LEU A 286 -27.28 8.63 -13.01
CA LEU A 286 -26.61 9.80 -12.47
C LEU A 286 -26.86 11.01 -13.36
N THR A 287 -27.53 12.02 -12.81
CA THR A 287 -27.96 13.21 -13.55
C THR A 287 -26.98 14.37 -13.41
N TYR A 288 -27.20 15.42 -14.20
CA TYR A 288 -26.46 16.68 -14.09
C TYR A 288 -26.57 17.31 -12.68
N GLU A 289 -27.74 17.22 -12.04
CA GLU A 289 -27.97 17.82 -10.73
C GLU A 289 -27.20 17.10 -9.63
N ASP A 290 -27.00 15.78 -9.78
CA ASP A 290 -26.20 14.96 -8.86
C ASP A 290 -24.70 15.28 -8.95
N MET A 291 -24.22 15.75 -10.10
CA MET A 291 -22.81 16.07 -10.32
C MET A 291 -22.43 17.47 -9.84
N PHE A 292 -23.33 18.45 -10.00
CA PHE A 292 -22.99 19.87 -9.84
C PHE A 292 -23.81 20.59 -8.77
N VAL A 293 -25.14 20.57 -8.89
CA VAL A 293 -26.04 21.32 -8.01
C VAL A 293 -27.39 20.64 -7.87
N GLU A 294 -27.76 20.34 -6.64
CA GLU A 294 -29.14 19.99 -6.29
C GLU A 294 -29.91 21.26 -5.91
N LYS A 295 -31.12 21.43 -6.44
CA LYS A 295 -32.03 22.53 -6.06
C LYS A 295 -33.02 22.02 -5.02
N THR A 296 -32.91 22.53 -3.79
CA THR A 296 -33.86 22.24 -2.71
C THR A 296 -34.69 23.49 -2.40
N LEU A 297 -35.96 23.29 -2.07
CA LEU A 297 -36.82 24.37 -1.59
C LEU A 297 -36.68 24.47 -0.08
N THR A 298 -36.11 25.57 0.40
CA THR A 298 -36.12 25.87 1.84
C THR A 298 -37.19 26.89 2.15
N LEU A 299 -38.05 26.57 3.12
CA LEU A 299 -39.03 27.50 3.66
C LEU A 299 -38.29 28.62 4.40
N LYS A 300 -38.54 29.87 4.00
CA LYS A 300 -38.05 31.01 4.75
C LYS A 300 -38.92 31.16 6.00
N HIS A 301 -38.44 30.70 7.15
CA HIS A 301 -39.07 31.09 8.41
C HIS A 301 -38.85 32.59 8.60
N SER A 302 -39.94 33.36 8.58
CA SER A 302 -40.00 34.79 8.90
C SER A 302 -39.77 35.09 10.39
N PHE A 303 -39.05 34.22 11.10
CA PHE A 303 -38.44 34.52 12.38
C PHE A 303 -36.93 34.56 12.17
N SER A 304 -36.42 35.72 11.75
CA SER A 304 -34.99 36.00 11.88
C SER A 304 -34.58 35.77 13.33
N LYS A 305 -33.38 35.25 13.58
CA LYS A 305 -32.78 34.97 14.91
C LYS A 305 -32.67 36.17 15.88
N GLY A 306 -33.38 37.27 15.68
CA GLY A 306 -33.74 38.24 16.71
C GLY A 306 -34.97 37.71 17.45
N SER A 307 -34.86 37.62 18.78
CA SER A 307 -35.76 36.80 19.59
C SER A 307 -37.21 37.20 19.37
N TYR A 308 -38.11 36.21 19.27
CA TYR A 308 -39.57 36.41 19.30
C TYR A 308 -39.99 37.39 20.42
N SER A 309 -39.20 37.47 21.51
CA SER A 309 -39.35 38.46 22.58
C SER A 309 -39.26 39.91 22.12
N ASP A 310 -38.40 40.25 21.16
CA ASP A 310 -38.15 41.63 20.74
C ASP A 310 -39.35 42.20 19.98
N TYR A 311 -39.97 41.36 19.14
CA TYR A 311 -41.21 41.70 18.44
C TYR A 311 -42.42 41.77 19.39
N LEU A 312 -42.50 40.85 20.36
CA LEU A 312 -43.51 40.94 21.42
C LEU A 312 -43.34 42.22 22.25
N ASN A 313 -42.09 42.59 22.58
CA ASN A 313 -41.80 43.81 23.32
C ASN A 313 -42.19 45.06 22.53
N MET A 314 -42.04 45.05 21.19
CA MET A 314 -42.49 46.14 20.33
C MET A 314 -44.02 46.27 20.34
N ILE A 315 -44.77 45.18 20.20
CA ILE A 315 -46.24 45.21 20.29
C ILE A 315 -46.70 45.68 21.67
N ILE A 316 -46.06 45.16 22.73
CA ILE A 316 -46.37 45.56 24.10
C ILE A 316 -46.11 47.06 24.26
N GLY A 317 -45.01 47.57 23.71
CA GLY A 317 -44.67 48.99 23.67
C GLY A 317 -45.73 49.83 22.93
N ASP A 318 -46.10 49.43 21.71
CA ASP A 318 -47.11 50.12 20.89
C ASP A 318 -48.49 50.10 21.54
N PHE A 319 -48.87 48.99 22.17
CA PHE A 319 -50.11 48.85 22.92
C PHE A 319 -50.13 49.79 24.14
N TYR A 320 -49.05 49.85 24.91
CA TYR A 320 -48.94 50.77 26.05
C TYR A 320 -48.85 52.24 25.60
N GLY A 321 -48.18 52.55 24.50
CA GLY A 321 -48.15 53.88 23.91
C GLY A 321 -49.56 54.34 23.52
N TRP A 322 -50.31 53.48 22.82
CA TRP A 322 -51.70 53.76 22.46
C TRP A 322 -52.58 53.97 23.70
N MET A 323 -52.40 53.13 24.73
CA MET A 323 -53.10 53.22 26.00
C MET A 323 -52.87 54.54 26.73
N ASP A 324 -51.65 55.08 26.68
CA ASP A 324 -51.30 56.36 27.34
C ASP A 324 -51.81 57.56 26.53
N GLU A 325 -51.70 57.53 25.20
CA GLU A 325 -52.27 58.57 24.32
C GLU A 325 -53.80 58.70 24.47
N HIS A 326 -54.49 57.58 24.71
CA HIS A 326 -55.95 57.54 24.79
C HIS A 326 -56.48 57.53 26.23
N ARG A 327 -55.60 57.74 27.23
CA ARG A 327 -55.91 57.63 28.66
C ARG A 327 -57.10 58.48 29.12
N THR A 328 -57.16 59.75 28.70
CA THR A 328 -58.26 60.67 29.03
C THR A 328 -59.62 60.27 28.43
N ARG A 329 -59.60 59.47 27.36
CA ARG A 329 -60.80 58.91 26.73
C ARG A 329 -61.24 57.61 27.42
N LEU A 330 -60.28 56.81 27.87
CA LEU A 330 -60.53 55.57 28.62
C LEU A 330 -61.06 55.84 30.03
N GLU A 331 -60.62 56.91 30.70
CA GLU A 331 -61.10 57.34 32.03
C GLU A 331 -62.56 57.83 32.04
N LYS A 332 -63.15 58.09 30.86
CA LYS A 332 -64.56 58.49 30.69
C LYS A 332 -65.50 57.33 30.37
N MET A 333 -64.96 56.13 30.16
CA MET A 333 -65.73 54.92 29.82
C MET A 333 -66.01 54.09 31.07
N THR A 334 -67.03 53.22 31.02
CA THR A 334 -67.24 52.22 32.07
C THR A 334 -66.18 51.12 31.97
N ASP A 335 -65.89 50.46 33.10
CA ASP A 335 -64.83 49.45 33.18
C ASP A 335 -65.01 48.29 32.17
N GLU A 336 -66.25 47.89 31.89
CA GLU A 336 -66.56 46.83 30.91
C GLU A 336 -66.25 47.26 29.47
N GLU A 337 -66.60 48.49 29.07
CA GLU A 337 -66.32 49.03 27.74
C GLU A 337 -64.82 49.22 27.52
N GLN A 338 -64.12 49.71 28.55
CA GLN A 338 -62.67 49.86 28.52
C GLN A 338 -61.97 48.50 28.31
N LEU A 339 -62.44 47.45 28.98
CA LEU A 339 -61.86 46.12 28.89
C LEU A 339 -62.09 45.48 27.51
N GLN A 340 -63.29 45.62 26.94
CA GLN A 340 -63.57 45.12 25.59
C GLN A 340 -62.72 45.83 24.52
N LEU A 341 -62.53 47.13 24.64
CA LEU A 341 -61.77 47.92 23.68
C LEU A 341 -60.28 47.58 23.74
N LYS A 342 -59.72 47.37 24.94
CA LYS A 342 -58.37 46.84 25.14
C LYS A 342 -58.17 45.48 24.45
N ILE A 343 -59.12 44.55 24.63
CA ILE A 343 -59.06 43.22 24.01
C ILE A 343 -59.09 43.31 22.48
N GLN A 344 -59.95 44.15 21.91
CA GLN A 344 -60.05 44.32 20.46
C GLN A 344 -58.77 44.89 19.84
N ILE A 345 -58.17 45.89 20.50
CA ILE A 345 -56.94 46.51 20.00
C ILE A 345 -55.77 45.55 20.10
N TRP A 346 -55.65 44.83 21.22
CA TRP A 346 -54.65 43.77 21.37
C TRP A 346 -54.78 42.71 20.27
N LYS A 347 -56.02 42.29 19.98
CA LYS A 347 -56.30 41.33 18.92
C LYS A 347 -55.93 41.88 17.54
N SER A 348 -56.22 43.14 17.25
CA SER A 348 -55.83 43.80 15.99
C SER A 348 -54.32 43.85 15.79
N PHE A 349 -53.55 44.22 16.83
CA PHE A 349 -52.09 44.21 16.77
C PHE A 349 -51.52 42.80 16.58
N SER A 350 -52.09 41.81 17.27
CA SER A 350 -51.75 40.40 17.11
C SER A 350 -52.02 39.91 15.67
N ASP A 351 -53.21 40.21 15.14
CA ASP A 351 -53.62 39.80 13.79
C ASP A 351 -52.76 40.48 12.71
N LEU A 352 -52.37 41.75 12.90
CA LEU A 352 -51.43 42.44 12.01
C LEU A 352 -50.05 41.77 11.97
N LEU A 353 -49.53 41.33 13.12
CA LEU A 353 -48.23 40.63 13.16
C LEU A 353 -48.32 39.26 12.48
N VAL A 354 -49.42 38.53 12.68
CA VAL A 354 -49.64 37.25 12.00
C VAL A 354 -49.78 37.46 10.49
N ALA A 355 -50.49 38.50 10.05
CA ALA A 355 -50.66 38.83 8.63
C ALA A 355 -49.34 39.27 7.96
N SER A 356 -48.52 40.09 8.61
CA SER A 356 -47.24 40.55 8.05
C SER A 356 -46.22 39.42 7.92
N ASN A 357 -46.31 38.39 8.78
CA ASN A 357 -45.32 37.32 8.86
C ASN A 357 -45.78 35.98 8.27
N SER A 358 -47.05 35.86 7.85
CA SER A 358 -47.61 34.67 7.19
C SER A 358 -47.33 34.59 5.69
N ALA A 359 -46.61 35.56 5.11
CA ALA A 359 -46.07 35.48 3.76
C ALA A 359 -44.89 34.48 3.71
N PHE A 360 -45.21 33.18 3.66
CA PHE A 360 -44.22 32.12 3.48
C PHE A 360 -43.65 32.18 2.05
N GLY A 361 -42.46 32.76 1.90
CA GLY A 361 -41.68 32.64 0.67
C GLY A 361 -40.91 31.31 0.64
N THR A 362 -40.95 30.60 -0.49
CA THR A 362 -39.99 29.53 -0.77
C THR A 362 -38.76 30.14 -1.43
N GLU A 363 -37.56 29.81 -0.94
CA GLU A 363 -36.30 30.16 -1.60
C GLU A 363 -35.66 28.89 -2.16
N ILE A 364 -35.23 28.96 -3.43
CA ILE A 364 -34.49 27.87 -4.06
C ILE A 364 -33.06 27.91 -3.52
N LYS A 365 -32.75 26.99 -2.60
CA LYS A 365 -31.40 26.77 -2.10
C LYS A 365 -30.68 25.79 -3.02
N LYS A 366 -29.63 26.27 -3.68
CA LYS A 366 -28.70 25.44 -4.46
C LYS A 366 -27.69 24.81 -3.51
N ILE A 367 -27.68 23.48 -3.42
CA ILE A 367 -26.70 22.70 -2.67
C ILE A 367 -25.63 22.25 -3.67
N GLU A 368 -24.38 22.60 -3.39
CA GLU A 368 -23.24 22.26 -4.24
C GLU A 368 -22.89 20.79 -4.06
N ARG A 369 -22.55 20.12 -5.17
CA ARG A 369 -22.14 18.72 -5.21
C ARG A 369 -20.64 18.57 -5.41
N GLU A 370 -20.18 17.33 -5.33
CA GLU A 370 -18.79 16.91 -5.23
C GLU A 370 -17.89 17.53 -6.31
N ILE A 371 -18.33 17.59 -7.58
CA ILE A 371 -17.50 18.18 -8.66
C ILE A 371 -17.37 19.69 -8.47
N LEU A 372 -18.46 20.38 -8.14
CA LEU A 372 -18.44 21.84 -7.96
C LEU A 372 -17.61 22.22 -6.72
N ILE A 373 -17.73 21.46 -5.64
CA ILE A 373 -16.91 21.61 -4.43
C ILE A 373 -15.43 21.37 -4.78
N ALA A 374 -15.10 20.30 -5.52
CA ALA A 374 -13.74 19.98 -5.94
C ALA A 374 -13.07 21.13 -6.69
N VAL A 375 -13.77 21.70 -7.68
CA VAL A 375 -13.26 22.81 -8.51
C VAL A 375 -13.03 24.06 -7.66
N ARG A 376 -13.96 24.38 -6.74
CA ARG A 376 -13.90 25.58 -5.89
C ARG A 376 -12.93 25.46 -4.72
N GLU A 377 -12.72 24.27 -4.19
CA GLU A 377 -11.76 24.01 -3.10
C GLU A 377 -10.35 23.74 -3.63
N GLY A 378 -10.22 23.29 -4.89
CA GLY A 378 -8.94 22.83 -5.44
C GLY A 378 -8.55 21.47 -4.89
N ARG A 379 -9.50 20.53 -4.90
CA ARG A 379 -9.32 19.15 -4.43
C ARG A 379 -9.51 18.14 -5.56
N PRO A 380 -8.89 16.96 -5.49
CA PRO A 380 -9.16 15.91 -6.45
C PRO A 380 -10.60 15.39 -6.33
N VAL A 381 -11.19 15.04 -7.47
CA VAL A 381 -12.45 14.31 -7.57
C VAL A 381 -12.26 13.00 -8.32
N ILE A 382 -12.86 11.94 -7.81
CA ILE A 382 -12.87 10.61 -8.39
C ILE A 382 -14.29 10.27 -8.83
N VAL A 383 -14.43 9.91 -10.10
CA VAL A 383 -15.66 9.36 -10.67
C VAL A 383 -15.41 7.88 -10.93
N ASP A 384 -15.95 7.04 -10.05
CA ASP A 384 -15.85 5.59 -10.18
C ASP A 384 -16.78 5.10 -11.29
N GLU A 385 -16.36 4.13 -12.08
CA GLU A 385 -17.15 3.58 -13.19
C GLU A 385 -17.67 4.65 -14.16
N LEU A 386 -16.81 5.58 -14.56
CA LEU A 386 -17.16 6.70 -15.45
C LEU A 386 -17.83 6.24 -16.76
N ASN A 387 -17.50 5.04 -17.24
CA ASN A 387 -18.08 4.44 -18.44
C ASN A 387 -19.52 3.92 -18.28
N THR A 388 -20.06 3.84 -17.05
CA THR A 388 -21.49 3.53 -16.83
C THR A 388 -22.36 4.78 -16.94
N ILE A 389 -21.78 5.97 -16.84
CA ILE A 389 -22.53 7.23 -16.93
C ILE A 389 -22.99 7.46 -18.38
N ALA A 390 -24.22 7.92 -18.55
CA ALA A 390 -24.75 8.28 -19.86
C ALA A 390 -23.94 9.42 -20.50
N MET A 391 -23.55 9.25 -21.77
CA MET A 391 -22.67 10.21 -22.49
C MET A 391 -23.21 11.64 -22.47
N GLN A 392 -24.54 11.81 -22.56
CA GLN A 392 -25.22 13.10 -22.50
C GLN A 392 -24.89 13.89 -21.20
N ASN A 393 -24.69 13.21 -20.07
CA ASN A 393 -24.37 13.84 -18.79
C ASN A 393 -22.87 14.14 -18.70
N LEU A 394 -22.01 13.31 -19.32
CA LEU A 394 -20.56 13.53 -19.37
C LEU A 394 -20.17 14.77 -20.19
N ILE A 395 -20.98 15.18 -21.18
CA ILE A 395 -20.72 16.38 -22.00
C ILE A 395 -20.57 17.64 -21.13
N ALA A 396 -21.27 17.70 -19.99
CA ALA A 396 -21.18 18.82 -19.06
C ALA A 396 -19.78 19.01 -18.45
N LEU A 397 -18.97 17.95 -18.39
CA LEU A 397 -17.61 18.02 -17.87
C LEU A 397 -16.60 18.61 -18.86
N ASN A 398 -16.95 18.71 -20.15
CA ASN A 398 -15.99 19.04 -21.20
C ASN A 398 -15.23 20.35 -20.95
N ASP A 399 -15.91 21.41 -20.52
CA ASP A 399 -15.27 22.71 -20.31
C ASP A 399 -14.37 22.72 -19.06
N ILE A 400 -14.66 21.87 -18.06
CA ILE A 400 -13.81 21.68 -16.88
C ILE A 400 -12.57 20.88 -17.24
N LEU A 401 -12.74 19.81 -18.02
CA LEU A 401 -11.65 18.89 -18.40
C LEU A 401 -10.64 19.51 -19.39
N GLN A 402 -11.04 20.55 -20.13
CA GLN A 402 -10.17 21.23 -21.10
C GLN A 402 -9.39 22.42 -20.53
N ARG A 403 -9.76 22.93 -19.35
CA ARG A 403 -9.16 24.13 -18.76
C ARG A 403 -8.23 23.77 -17.61
N HIS A 404 -7.11 24.49 -17.53
CA HIS A 404 -6.14 24.35 -16.44
C HIS A 404 -6.52 25.16 -15.20
N ALA A 405 -5.85 24.85 -14.08
CA ALA A 405 -5.95 25.65 -12.85
C ALA A 405 -5.60 27.13 -13.13
N GLY A 406 -6.35 28.05 -12.52
CA GLY A 406 -6.26 29.48 -12.79
C GLY A 406 -7.20 30.00 -13.88
N ASN A 407 -7.76 29.12 -14.71
CA ASN A 407 -8.78 29.48 -15.70
C ASN A 407 -10.19 29.37 -15.12
N THR A 408 -11.13 30.12 -15.68
CA THR A 408 -12.56 29.99 -15.38
C THR A 408 -13.22 28.99 -16.32
N ALA A 409 -13.93 27.98 -15.83
CA ALA A 409 -14.76 27.08 -16.63
C ALA A 409 -16.25 27.45 -16.49
N TYR A 410 -17.03 27.36 -17.56
CA TYR A 410 -18.46 27.59 -17.53
C TYR A 410 -19.21 26.30 -17.20
N ILE A 411 -20.03 26.35 -16.15
CA ILE A 411 -20.86 25.23 -15.69
C ILE A 411 -22.33 25.62 -15.88
N THR A 412 -23.06 24.86 -16.68
CA THR A 412 -24.46 25.15 -17.04
C THR A 412 -25.35 25.31 -15.80
N GLY A 413 -26.11 26.40 -15.67
CA GLY A 413 -26.97 26.63 -14.48
C GLY A 413 -26.26 27.08 -13.19
N VAL A 414 -24.91 27.15 -13.19
CA VAL A 414 -24.09 27.78 -12.15
C VAL A 414 -23.46 29.07 -12.67
N GLY A 415 -22.83 29.03 -13.85
CA GLY A 415 -22.07 30.13 -14.43
C GLY A 415 -20.55 29.86 -14.46
N PRO A 416 -19.72 30.89 -14.68
CA PRO A 416 -18.27 30.74 -14.69
C PRO A 416 -17.73 30.47 -13.28
N VAL A 417 -16.87 29.46 -13.15
CA VAL A 417 -16.23 29.04 -11.89
C VAL A 417 -14.72 28.98 -12.11
N LEU A 418 -13.96 29.61 -11.21
CA LEU A 418 -12.50 29.57 -11.23
C LEU A 418 -11.99 28.20 -10.75
N ILE A 419 -11.17 27.53 -11.56
CA ILE A 419 -10.53 26.27 -11.20
C ILE A 419 -9.34 26.57 -10.27
N LYS A 420 -9.42 26.14 -9.00
CA LYS A 420 -8.33 26.36 -8.05
C LYS A 420 -7.15 25.39 -8.26
N PRO A 421 -5.90 25.83 -8.02
CA PRO A 421 -4.74 24.95 -8.00
C PRO A 421 -4.91 23.82 -6.97
N GLY A 422 -4.66 22.58 -7.40
CA GLY A 422 -4.90 21.37 -6.61
C GLY A 422 -6.16 20.60 -7.04
N PHE A 423 -6.99 21.17 -7.91
CA PHE A 423 -8.04 20.40 -8.58
C PHE A 423 -7.43 19.33 -9.48
N GLY A 424 -7.98 18.13 -9.40
CA GLY A 424 -7.59 16.98 -10.21
C GLY A 424 -8.80 16.13 -10.51
N PHE A 425 -8.90 15.61 -11.73
CA PHE A 425 -10.03 14.76 -12.13
C PHE A 425 -9.51 13.36 -12.45
N ILE A 426 -10.06 12.35 -11.79
CA ILE A 426 -9.74 10.94 -12.03
C ILE A 426 -11.04 10.19 -12.34
N GLY A 427 -11.12 9.58 -13.52
CA GLY A 427 -12.16 8.59 -13.83
C GLY A 427 -11.60 7.19 -13.67
N THR A 428 -12.40 6.24 -13.18
CA THR A 428 -12.10 4.81 -13.32
C THR A 428 -13.06 4.18 -14.32
N GLY A 429 -12.67 3.08 -14.95
CA GLY A 429 -13.57 2.33 -15.82
C GLY A 429 -13.16 0.88 -15.98
N ASN A 430 -14.15 0.02 -16.19
CA ASN A 430 -13.90 -1.36 -16.58
C ASN A 430 -13.59 -1.41 -18.08
N LEU A 431 -12.54 -2.16 -18.44
CA LEU A 431 -12.14 -2.30 -19.85
C LEU A 431 -13.02 -3.38 -20.48
N SER A 432 -14.03 -2.97 -21.25
CA SER A 432 -14.77 -3.89 -22.11
C SER A 432 -13.87 -4.31 -23.26
N SER A 433 -13.62 -5.61 -23.38
CA SER A 433 -12.95 -6.19 -24.54
C SER A 433 -13.99 -6.88 -25.43
N GLN A 434 -13.62 -7.29 -26.64
CA GLN A 434 -14.47 -8.14 -27.48
C GLN A 434 -14.86 -9.47 -26.79
N MET A 435 -14.11 -9.88 -25.75
CA MET A 435 -14.24 -11.15 -25.02
C MET A 435 -15.01 -11.00 -23.69
N VAL A 436 -14.95 -9.84 -23.03
CA VAL A 436 -15.68 -9.56 -21.77
C VAL A 436 -16.45 -8.25 -21.94
N SER A 437 -17.73 -8.37 -22.27
CA SER A 437 -18.66 -7.24 -22.27
C SER A 437 -19.26 -7.08 -20.87
N TYR A 438 -18.84 -6.04 -20.15
CA TYR A 438 -19.52 -5.64 -18.91
C TYR A 438 -20.87 -5.01 -19.30
N GLU A 439 -21.96 -5.70 -18.98
CA GLU A 439 -23.32 -5.18 -19.21
C GLU A 439 -23.47 -3.79 -18.58
N GLY A 440 -24.00 -2.82 -19.34
CA GLY A 440 -24.18 -1.44 -18.87
C GLY A 440 -22.94 -0.54 -18.95
N THR A 441 -21.88 -0.95 -19.65
CA THR A 441 -20.74 -0.05 -19.93
C THR A 441 -20.83 0.54 -21.34
N ASN A 442 -20.76 1.85 -21.45
CA ASN A 442 -20.69 2.57 -22.73
C ASN A 442 -19.22 2.82 -23.07
N GLU A 443 -18.81 2.54 -24.31
CA GLU A 443 -17.51 2.99 -24.77
C GLU A 443 -17.49 4.52 -24.81
N LEU A 444 -16.46 5.12 -24.19
CA LEU A 444 -16.32 6.57 -24.20
C LEU A 444 -16.00 7.05 -25.61
N ASN A 445 -16.71 8.08 -26.08
CA ASN A 445 -16.44 8.69 -27.37
C ASN A 445 -14.95 9.07 -27.45
N PRO A 446 -14.24 8.77 -28.56
CA PRO A 446 -12.83 9.12 -28.76
C PRO A 446 -12.48 10.57 -28.40
N ALA A 447 -13.36 11.54 -28.71
CA ALA A 447 -13.15 12.94 -28.38
C ALA A 447 -13.22 13.22 -26.87
N PHE A 448 -14.02 12.47 -26.13
CA PHE A 448 -14.05 12.54 -24.66
C PHE A 448 -12.80 11.89 -24.08
N LYS A 449 -12.45 10.68 -24.57
CA LYS A 449 -11.26 9.93 -24.15
C LYS A 449 -9.96 10.70 -24.39
N SER A 450 -9.84 11.47 -25.48
CA SER A 450 -8.63 12.25 -25.80
C SER A 450 -8.32 13.38 -24.81
N ARG A 451 -9.26 13.74 -23.92
CA ARG A 451 -9.03 14.71 -22.86
C ARG A 451 -8.33 14.11 -21.63
N PHE A 452 -8.22 12.79 -21.57
CA PHE A 452 -7.63 12.07 -20.45
C PHE A 452 -6.29 11.45 -20.84
N VAL A 453 -5.36 11.42 -19.89
CA VAL A 453 -4.29 10.44 -19.91
C VAL A 453 -4.89 9.11 -19.48
N THR A 454 -4.98 8.17 -20.42
CA THR A 454 -5.48 6.82 -20.12
C THR A 454 -4.35 5.97 -19.54
N ILE A 455 -4.57 5.40 -18.36
CA ILE A 455 -3.63 4.52 -17.66
C ILE A 455 -4.27 3.14 -17.53
N GLU A 456 -3.66 2.14 -18.15
CA GLU A 456 -4.07 0.75 -18.00
C GLU A 456 -3.52 0.16 -16.69
N TYR A 457 -4.43 -0.20 -15.79
CA TYR A 457 -4.12 -0.77 -14.49
C TYR A 457 -4.88 -2.09 -14.27
N ASN A 458 -4.13 -3.17 -14.46
CA ASN A 458 -4.58 -4.55 -14.43
C ASN A 458 -3.93 -5.29 -13.24
N TYR A 459 -3.80 -6.60 -13.35
CA TYR A 459 -3.23 -7.41 -12.27
C TYR A 459 -1.72 -7.29 -12.16
N VAL A 460 -1.24 -7.42 -10.92
CA VAL A 460 0.16 -7.31 -10.53
C VAL A 460 1.02 -8.37 -11.27
N PRO A 461 2.25 -8.03 -11.68
CA PRO A 461 3.16 -8.96 -12.36
C PRO A 461 3.52 -10.19 -11.52
N GLN A 462 3.65 -11.33 -12.19
CA GLN A 462 4.13 -12.60 -11.65
C GLN A 462 4.62 -13.48 -12.82
N LYS A 463 5.76 -14.15 -12.67
CA LYS A 463 6.19 -15.17 -13.65
C LYS A 463 5.29 -16.40 -13.56
N THR A 464 4.94 -16.97 -14.71
CA THR A 464 4.02 -18.12 -14.82
C THR A 464 4.74 -19.47 -14.93
N ILE A 465 6.08 -19.47 -15.07
CA ILE A 465 6.90 -20.67 -15.32
C ILE A 465 8.10 -20.69 -14.35
N GLY A 466 8.51 -21.89 -13.95
CA GLY A 466 9.67 -22.15 -13.08
C GLY A 466 9.30 -22.41 -11.63
N SER A 467 10.25 -22.96 -10.86
CA SER A 467 10.14 -23.12 -9.40
C SER A 467 10.56 -21.83 -8.68
N LEU A 468 10.34 -21.74 -7.37
CA LEU A 468 10.84 -20.62 -6.56
C LEU A 468 12.39 -20.56 -6.54
N GLU A 469 13.06 -21.72 -6.51
CA GLU A 469 14.53 -21.80 -6.41
C GLU A 469 15.23 -21.38 -7.71
N ASP A 470 14.58 -21.55 -8.87
CA ASP A 470 15.14 -21.27 -10.20
C ASP A 470 14.88 -19.83 -10.70
N GLN A 471 14.43 -18.93 -9.83
CA GLN A 471 14.08 -17.57 -10.23
C GLN A 471 15.31 -16.67 -10.40
N GLU A 472 15.63 -16.30 -11.65
CA GLU A 472 16.72 -15.35 -11.95
C GLU A 472 16.52 -13.93 -11.39
N PHE A 473 15.26 -13.47 -11.34
CA PHE A 473 14.87 -12.11 -10.94
C PHE A 473 13.66 -12.16 -10.01
N PRO A 474 13.83 -12.55 -8.73
CA PRO A 474 12.74 -12.69 -7.76
C PRO A 474 11.94 -11.40 -7.56
N GLU A 475 12.59 -10.23 -7.70
CA GLU A 475 12.01 -8.91 -7.48
C GLU A 475 10.89 -8.55 -8.48
N ARG A 476 10.81 -9.26 -9.61
CA ARG A 476 9.72 -9.11 -10.61
C ARG A 476 8.44 -9.87 -10.21
N ASN A 477 8.52 -10.76 -9.23
CA ASN A 477 7.36 -11.52 -8.73
C ASN A 477 6.61 -10.69 -7.68
N GLU A 478 6.03 -9.60 -8.14
CA GLU A 478 5.39 -8.60 -7.29
C GLU A 478 4.14 -9.15 -6.59
N LEU A 479 3.39 -10.07 -7.22
CA LEU A 479 2.24 -10.73 -6.56
C LEU A 479 2.71 -11.58 -5.38
N PHE A 480 3.79 -12.34 -5.56
CA PHE A 480 4.36 -13.14 -4.49
C PHE A 480 4.82 -12.27 -3.31
N ARG A 481 5.45 -11.13 -3.58
CA ARG A 481 5.79 -10.13 -2.54
C ARG A 481 4.58 -9.66 -1.73
N ILE A 482 3.44 -9.43 -2.38
CA ILE A 482 2.18 -9.03 -1.70
C ILE A 482 1.66 -10.15 -0.79
N ILE A 483 1.72 -11.41 -1.26
CA ILE A 483 1.30 -12.58 -0.47
C ILE A 483 2.21 -12.74 0.74
N ILE A 484 3.53 -12.64 0.56
CA ILE A 484 4.49 -12.78 1.64
C ILE A 484 4.35 -11.66 2.67
N ALA A 485 4.17 -10.41 2.22
CA ALA A 485 3.88 -9.30 3.14
C ALA A 485 2.58 -9.51 3.95
N ARG A 486 1.58 -10.23 3.39
CA ARG A 486 0.33 -10.54 4.12
C ARG A 486 0.55 -11.51 5.27
N LEU A 487 1.49 -12.43 5.08
CA LEU A 487 1.73 -13.57 5.95
C LEU A 487 2.84 -13.31 6.97
N ALA A 488 3.69 -12.30 6.74
CA ALA A 488 4.74 -11.89 7.65
C ALA A 488 4.20 -11.19 8.90
N ASP A 489 4.91 -11.32 10.01
CA ASP A 489 4.67 -10.58 11.25
C ASP A 489 5.11 -9.11 11.14
N GLU A 490 4.85 -8.29 12.17
CA GLU A 490 5.23 -6.86 12.20
C GLU A 490 6.75 -6.63 12.04
N ASN A 491 7.58 -7.65 12.33
CA ASN A 491 9.04 -7.58 12.22
C ASN A 491 9.57 -8.13 10.89
N GLY A 492 8.69 -8.65 10.03
CA GLY A 492 9.04 -9.26 8.74
C GLY A 492 9.42 -10.74 8.81
N ASN A 493 9.17 -11.43 9.92
CA ASN A 493 9.39 -12.87 10.05
C ASN A 493 8.16 -13.66 9.62
N ILE A 494 8.36 -14.93 9.30
CA ILE A 494 7.30 -15.83 8.85
C ILE A 494 7.37 -17.14 9.61
N HIS A 495 6.21 -17.67 9.95
CA HIS A 495 6.06 -18.96 10.61
C HIS A 495 5.18 -19.85 9.74
N PHE A 496 5.75 -20.91 9.16
CA PHE A 496 5.00 -21.83 8.30
C PHE A 496 5.26 -23.28 8.69
N PRO A 497 4.25 -24.16 8.53
CA PRO A 497 4.48 -25.61 8.59
C PRO A 497 5.31 -26.01 7.37
N ASN A 498 6.44 -26.69 7.58
CA ASN A 498 7.37 -27.10 6.50
C ASN A 498 7.63 -25.96 5.49
N ALA A 499 8.49 -25.01 5.86
CA ALA A 499 8.62 -23.74 5.17
C ALA A 499 8.95 -23.91 3.68
N LYS A 500 9.80 -24.88 3.35
CA LYS A 500 10.21 -25.16 1.96
C LYS A 500 9.03 -25.56 1.07
N ARG A 501 8.20 -26.51 1.52
CA ARG A 501 7.02 -26.96 0.77
C ARG A 501 5.99 -25.85 0.64
N THR A 502 5.69 -25.18 1.75
CA THR A 502 4.64 -24.15 1.80
C THR A 502 4.98 -22.93 0.93
N LEU A 503 6.24 -22.48 0.92
CA LEU A 503 6.67 -21.38 0.05
C LEU A 503 6.53 -21.72 -1.44
N GLU A 504 6.88 -22.95 -1.82
CA GLU A 504 6.73 -23.42 -3.18
C GLU A 504 5.24 -23.54 -3.59
N GLU A 505 4.37 -24.02 -2.68
CA GLU A 505 2.92 -24.04 -2.90
C GLU A 505 2.34 -22.63 -3.06
N LEU A 506 2.77 -21.66 -2.24
CA LEU A 506 2.38 -20.25 -2.36
C LEU A 506 2.86 -19.62 -3.68
N PHE A 507 4.06 -20.00 -4.13
CA PHE A 507 4.59 -19.53 -5.42
C PHE A 507 3.76 -20.08 -6.59
N ARG A 508 3.43 -21.38 -6.59
CA ARG A 508 2.52 -21.99 -7.56
C ARG A 508 1.11 -21.40 -7.51
N PHE A 509 0.64 -21.01 -6.32
CA PHE A 509 -0.62 -20.30 -6.18
C PHE A 509 -0.58 -18.94 -6.89
N CYS A 510 0.52 -18.18 -6.77
CA CYS A 510 0.72 -16.94 -7.52
C CYS A 510 0.70 -17.19 -9.04
N GLN A 511 1.34 -18.27 -9.50
CA GLN A 511 1.35 -18.66 -10.92
C GLN A 511 -0.06 -18.98 -11.44
N LEU A 512 -0.83 -19.77 -10.68
CA LEU A 512 -2.23 -20.08 -10.97
C LEU A 512 -3.08 -18.80 -11.08
N CYS A 513 -2.92 -17.89 -10.12
CA CYS A 513 -3.60 -16.59 -10.14
C CYS A 513 -3.28 -15.82 -11.42
N ARG A 514 -1.99 -15.76 -11.80
CA ARG A 514 -1.58 -15.02 -12.99
C ARG A 514 -2.07 -15.66 -14.29
N VAL A 515 -2.08 -17.00 -14.35
CA VAL A 515 -2.60 -17.74 -15.50
C VAL A 515 -4.08 -17.44 -15.72
N THR A 516 -4.89 -17.60 -14.69
CA THR A 516 -6.34 -17.32 -14.75
C THR A 516 -6.62 -15.86 -15.09
N GLN A 517 -5.87 -14.92 -14.51
CA GLN A 517 -5.93 -13.50 -14.86
C GLN A 517 -5.58 -13.23 -16.33
N ASN A 518 -4.52 -13.82 -16.86
CA ASN A 518 -4.15 -13.65 -18.27
C ASN A 518 -5.26 -14.18 -19.21
N VAL A 519 -5.94 -15.29 -18.85
CA VAL A 519 -7.04 -15.86 -19.65
C VAL A 519 -8.21 -14.90 -19.67
N PHE A 520 -8.58 -14.40 -18.49
CA PHE A 520 -9.64 -13.40 -18.34
C PHE A 520 -9.34 -12.10 -19.10
N MET A 521 -8.06 -11.76 -19.28
CA MET A 521 -7.63 -10.62 -20.09
C MET A 521 -7.59 -10.89 -21.60
N GLY A 522 -7.81 -12.13 -22.04
CA GLY A 522 -7.69 -12.52 -23.46
C GLY A 522 -6.24 -12.62 -23.97
N LYS A 523 -5.24 -12.52 -23.11
CA LYS A 523 -3.81 -12.44 -23.50
C LYS A 523 -3.19 -13.78 -23.92
N TRP A 524 -3.93 -14.87 -23.84
CA TRP A 524 -3.45 -16.22 -24.20
C TRP A 524 -3.33 -16.44 -25.71
N LYS A 525 -3.95 -15.58 -26.53
CA LYS A 525 -3.86 -15.66 -28.00
C LYS A 525 -2.55 -15.10 -28.57
N ASP A 526 -1.79 -14.31 -27.79
CA ASP A 526 -0.56 -13.65 -28.23
C ASP A 526 0.72 -14.49 -28.01
N ASP A 527 0.68 -15.50 -27.13
CA ASP A 527 1.81 -16.40 -26.88
C ASP A 527 1.87 -17.48 -27.97
N GLU A 528 2.81 -17.34 -28.92
CA GLU A 528 3.01 -18.28 -30.04
C GLU A 528 3.27 -19.73 -29.60
N ALA A 529 3.71 -19.95 -28.35
CA ALA A 529 4.03 -21.27 -27.80
C ALA A 529 2.81 -22.15 -27.47
N GLN A 530 1.57 -21.63 -27.53
CA GLN A 530 0.34 -22.38 -27.24
C GLN A 530 -0.63 -22.50 -28.42
N LYS A 531 -0.23 -22.05 -29.62
CA LYS A 531 -1.05 -22.16 -30.84
C LYS A 531 -1.30 -23.60 -31.31
N ASP A 532 -0.53 -24.58 -30.82
CA ASP A 532 -0.64 -25.98 -31.25
C ASP A 532 -1.67 -26.82 -30.47
N CYS A 533 -2.33 -26.26 -29.46
CA CYS A 533 -3.46 -26.92 -28.80
C CYS A 533 -4.75 -26.43 -29.46
N GLY A 534 -5.30 -27.21 -30.39
CA GLY A 534 -6.60 -26.96 -31.06
C GLY A 534 -7.80 -27.02 -30.11
N VAL A 535 -7.82 -26.15 -29.11
CA VAL A 535 -8.92 -25.99 -28.16
C VAL A 535 -9.64 -24.70 -28.54
N ASP A 536 -10.89 -24.85 -28.96
CA ASP A 536 -11.84 -23.76 -29.20
C ASP A 536 -11.87 -22.78 -28.00
N GLU A 537 -12.05 -21.50 -28.32
CA GLU A 537 -12.16 -20.32 -27.46
C GLU A 537 -12.37 -20.59 -25.95
N LEU A 538 -11.28 -20.84 -25.22
CA LEU A 538 -11.28 -20.89 -23.76
C LEU A 538 -11.39 -19.46 -23.20
N GLU A 539 -12.57 -19.09 -22.75
CA GLU A 539 -12.87 -17.75 -22.24
C GLU A 539 -13.48 -17.82 -20.83
N LEU A 540 -12.86 -17.10 -19.88
CA LEU A 540 -13.44 -16.89 -18.55
C LEU A 540 -14.44 -15.74 -18.62
N ARG A 541 -15.70 -15.99 -18.25
CA ARG A 541 -16.79 -15.01 -18.41
C ARG A 541 -16.94 -14.10 -17.20
N GLU A 542 -17.00 -14.68 -16.01
CA GLU A 542 -17.40 -13.95 -14.80
C GLU A 542 -16.36 -14.05 -13.68
N SER A 543 -15.64 -15.16 -13.59
CA SER A 543 -14.82 -15.48 -12.43
C SER A 543 -13.32 -15.44 -12.70
N VAL A 544 -12.61 -14.72 -11.83
CA VAL A 544 -11.14 -14.57 -11.89
C VAL A 544 -10.55 -14.52 -10.48
N LEU A 545 -9.33 -15.05 -10.31
CA LEU A 545 -8.56 -14.91 -9.07
C LEU A 545 -8.05 -13.47 -8.94
N SER A 546 -8.94 -12.55 -8.55
CA SER A 546 -8.60 -11.16 -8.23
C SER A 546 -7.78 -11.04 -6.94
N ILE A 547 -7.13 -9.89 -6.70
CA ILE A 547 -6.37 -9.64 -5.46
C ILE A 547 -7.24 -9.86 -4.22
N ARG A 548 -8.53 -9.48 -4.28
CA ARG A 548 -9.49 -9.71 -3.18
C ARG A 548 -9.68 -11.19 -2.90
N ASN A 549 -9.85 -12.01 -3.94
CA ASN A 549 -10.05 -13.45 -3.81
C ASN A 549 -8.78 -14.13 -3.28
N ILE A 550 -7.61 -13.69 -3.74
CA ILE A 550 -6.31 -14.16 -3.26
C ILE A 550 -6.17 -13.92 -1.75
N LEU A 551 -6.43 -12.70 -1.29
CA LEU A 551 -6.37 -12.37 0.13
C LEU A 551 -7.39 -13.18 0.95
N HIS A 552 -8.60 -13.40 0.43
CA HIS A 552 -9.61 -14.23 1.09
C HIS A 552 -9.16 -15.69 1.24
N VAL A 553 -8.52 -16.28 0.22
CA VAL A 553 -7.95 -17.64 0.30
C VAL A 553 -6.86 -17.70 1.36
N LEU A 554 -5.95 -16.72 1.40
CA LEU A 554 -4.86 -16.65 2.37
C LEU A 554 -5.36 -16.47 3.80
N ASP A 555 -6.31 -15.57 4.02
CA ASP A 555 -6.89 -15.34 5.34
C ASP A 555 -7.61 -16.59 5.85
N ASN A 556 -8.29 -17.34 4.95
CA ASN A 556 -8.98 -18.58 5.29
C ASN A 556 -7.99 -19.74 5.56
N TRP A 557 -6.84 -19.76 4.89
CA TRP A 557 -5.78 -20.73 5.14
C TRP A 557 -5.03 -20.45 6.46
N ASN A 558 -4.66 -19.19 6.69
CA ASN A 558 -3.87 -18.76 7.85
C ASN A 558 -4.71 -18.62 9.14
N LEU A 559 -6.03 -18.87 9.07
CA LEU A 559 -6.92 -18.88 10.23
C LEU A 559 -6.70 -20.15 11.07
N GLY A 560 -5.57 -20.20 11.76
CA GLY A 560 -5.22 -21.32 12.63
C GLY A 560 -4.90 -22.61 11.89
N GLU A 561 -4.50 -22.55 10.61
CA GLU A 561 -4.01 -23.67 9.79
C GLU A 561 -4.81 -24.97 10.01
N GLU A 562 -6.14 -24.87 10.04
CA GLU A 562 -7.04 -26.02 10.19
C GLU A 562 -7.08 -26.88 8.92
N LYS A 563 -6.56 -26.33 7.82
CA LYS A 563 -6.59 -26.92 6.49
C LYS A 563 -5.37 -26.57 5.65
N ASP A 564 -5.13 -27.39 4.64
CA ASP A 564 -4.14 -27.14 3.60
C ASP A 564 -4.60 -26.03 2.64
N LEU A 565 -3.66 -25.54 1.82
CA LEU A 565 -3.93 -24.47 0.86
C LEU A 565 -4.92 -24.91 -0.23
N SER A 566 -4.95 -26.20 -0.58
CA SER A 566 -5.89 -26.75 -1.58
C SER A 566 -7.35 -26.63 -1.10
N LYS A 567 -7.63 -27.04 0.14
CA LYS A 567 -8.95 -26.95 0.76
C LYS A 567 -9.35 -25.49 1.01
N ALA A 568 -8.39 -24.64 1.40
CA ALA A 568 -8.64 -23.21 1.50
C ALA A 568 -9.03 -22.60 0.15
N LEU A 569 -8.32 -22.95 -0.94
CA LEU A 569 -8.65 -22.51 -2.31
C LEU A 569 -10.06 -22.96 -2.73
N TRP A 570 -10.44 -24.19 -2.40
CA TRP A 570 -11.79 -24.70 -2.66
C TRP A 570 -12.86 -23.91 -1.91
N ASP A 571 -12.75 -23.83 -0.58
CA ASP A 571 -13.77 -23.24 0.29
C ASP A 571 -13.91 -21.73 0.05
N ALA A 572 -12.79 -21.04 -0.17
CA ALA A 572 -12.75 -19.58 -0.22
C ALA A 572 -13.05 -19.01 -1.62
N PHE A 573 -12.90 -19.79 -2.68
CA PHE A 573 -13.05 -19.31 -4.05
C PHE A 573 -13.71 -20.30 -5.02
N ILE A 574 -13.15 -21.49 -5.23
CA ILE A 574 -13.65 -22.37 -6.32
C ILE A 574 -15.11 -22.78 -6.12
N SER A 575 -15.50 -23.04 -4.87
CA SER A 575 -16.88 -23.43 -4.52
C SER A 575 -17.91 -22.31 -4.68
N SER A 576 -17.50 -21.04 -4.74
CA SER A 576 -18.41 -19.90 -4.91
C SER A 576 -18.60 -19.48 -6.37
N ILE A 577 -17.88 -20.10 -7.31
CA ILE A 577 -18.03 -19.84 -8.73
C ILE A 577 -19.37 -20.38 -9.22
N THR A 578 -20.19 -19.49 -9.79
CA THR A 578 -21.54 -19.81 -10.31
C THR A 578 -21.50 -20.34 -11.73
N TYR A 579 -20.56 -19.87 -12.55
CA TYR A 579 -20.45 -20.28 -13.95
C TYR A 579 -19.67 -21.61 -14.09
N PRO A 580 -20.30 -22.69 -14.61
CA PRO A 580 -19.69 -24.02 -14.61
C PRO A 580 -18.36 -24.12 -15.36
N ASP A 581 -18.25 -23.52 -16.55
CA ASP A 581 -17.02 -23.62 -17.35
C ASP A 581 -15.86 -22.87 -16.69
N ASP A 582 -16.12 -21.71 -16.06
CA ASP A 582 -15.12 -20.96 -15.31
C ASP A 582 -14.60 -21.80 -14.13
N GLN A 583 -15.52 -22.45 -13.40
CA GLN A 583 -15.17 -23.30 -12.27
C GLN A 583 -14.32 -24.48 -12.72
N ASN A 584 -14.75 -25.20 -13.76
CA ASN A 584 -14.06 -26.38 -14.28
C ASN A 584 -12.68 -26.01 -14.84
N TYR A 585 -12.57 -24.88 -15.55
CA TYR A 585 -11.30 -24.39 -16.05
C TYR A 585 -10.33 -24.06 -14.92
N ILE A 586 -10.74 -23.24 -13.95
CA ILE A 586 -9.88 -22.82 -12.84
C ILE A 586 -9.45 -24.04 -12.01
N LEU A 587 -10.38 -24.96 -11.76
CA LEU A 587 -10.09 -26.21 -11.04
C LEU A 587 -9.09 -27.08 -11.81
N SER A 588 -9.23 -27.21 -13.13
CA SER A 588 -8.27 -27.95 -13.97
C SER A 588 -6.86 -27.34 -13.94
N GLN A 589 -6.76 -26.00 -13.97
CA GLN A 589 -5.48 -25.31 -13.85
C GLN A 589 -4.90 -25.50 -12.45
N ALA A 590 -5.72 -25.46 -11.40
CA ALA A 590 -5.24 -25.71 -10.04
C ALA A 590 -4.61 -27.11 -9.91
N VAL A 591 -5.25 -28.14 -10.49
CA VAL A 591 -4.68 -29.50 -10.54
C VAL A 591 -3.35 -29.52 -11.30
N ARG A 592 -3.27 -28.83 -12.44
CA ARG A 592 -2.03 -28.71 -13.23
C ARG A 592 -0.88 -28.09 -12.44
N PHE A 593 -1.15 -27.12 -11.56
CA PHE A 593 -0.16 -26.51 -10.68
C PHE A 593 0.12 -27.33 -9.41
N GLY A 594 -0.44 -28.53 -9.30
CA GLY A 594 -0.18 -29.47 -8.21
C GLY A 594 -1.06 -29.29 -6.98
N PHE A 595 -2.14 -28.52 -7.08
CA PHE A 595 -3.19 -28.49 -6.05
C PHE A 595 -4.11 -29.71 -6.18
N PHE A 596 -4.82 -30.06 -5.11
CA PHE A 596 -5.74 -31.21 -5.08
C PHE A 596 -5.09 -32.57 -5.44
N PRO A 597 -4.02 -33.00 -4.75
CA PRO A 597 -3.30 -34.22 -5.10
C PRO A 597 -4.11 -35.49 -4.79
N ILE A 598 -4.02 -36.48 -5.68
CA ILE A 598 -4.75 -37.75 -5.56
C ILE A 598 -4.41 -38.49 -4.25
N GLY A 599 -3.15 -38.41 -3.81
CA GLY A 599 -2.68 -39.01 -2.55
C GLY A 599 -3.35 -38.46 -1.29
N GLU A 600 -3.90 -37.25 -1.33
CA GLU A 600 -4.63 -36.62 -0.21
C GLU A 600 -6.14 -36.89 -0.28
N GLY A 601 -6.59 -37.71 -1.24
CA GLY A 601 -7.99 -38.14 -1.41
C GLY A 601 -8.82 -37.24 -2.32
N TRP A 602 -8.16 -36.47 -3.18
CA TRP A 602 -8.81 -35.68 -4.22
C TRP A 602 -8.94 -36.49 -5.51
N LYS A 603 -10.08 -36.39 -6.19
CA LYS A 603 -10.31 -37.00 -7.51
C LYS A 603 -11.00 -35.99 -8.40
N VAL A 604 -10.21 -35.12 -9.00
CA VAL A 604 -10.69 -34.11 -9.96
C VAL A 604 -10.56 -34.69 -11.35
N GLU A 605 -11.70 -34.92 -12.02
CA GLU A 605 -11.72 -35.31 -13.43
C GLU A 605 -11.92 -34.05 -14.29
N PRO A 606 -11.18 -33.91 -15.41
CA PRO A 606 -11.37 -32.78 -16.31
C PRO A 606 -12.75 -32.89 -16.97
N LYS A 607 -13.59 -31.88 -16.77
CA LYS A 607 -14.92 -31.77 -17.36
C LYS A 607 -14.85 -30.98 -18.67
N GLY A 608 -15.65 -31.37 -19.66
CA GLY A 608 -15.79 -30.64 -20.93
C GLY A 608 -16.57 -29.34 -20.78
N ILE A 609 -16.56 -28.52 -21.84
CA ILE A 609 -17.34 -27.27 -21.93
C ILE A 609 -18.84 -27.62 -21.90
N GLY A 610 -19.62 -26.92 -21.05
CA GLY A 610 -21.06 -27.10 -20.89
C GLY A 610 -21.47 -28.13 -19.84
N GLU A 611 -20.52 -28.75 -19.14
CA GLU A 611 -20.81 -29.66 -18.02
C GLU A 611 -21.15 -28.91 -16.73
N ALA A 612 -21.94 -29.55 -15.85
CA ALA A 612 -22.37 -28.94 -14.59
C ALA A 612 -21.19 -28.63 -13.65
N THR A 613 -21.44 -27.70 -12.72
CA THR A 613 -20.49 -27.37 -11.65
C THR A 613 -20.10 -28.61 -10.87
N THR A 614 -18.85 -28.63 -10.44
CA THR A 614 -18.30 -29.74 -9.67
C THR A 614 -18.62 -29.53 -8.19
N THR A 615 -19.24 -30.53 -7.56
CA THR A 615 -19.57 -30.49 -6.14
C THR A 615 -18.42 -31.04 -5.28
N TYR A 616 -18.42 -30.70 -3.99
CA TYR A 616 -17.36 -31.15 -3.07
C TYR A 616 -17.34 -32.68 -2.90
N ASP A 617 -18.52 -33.32 -2.91
CA ASP A 617 -18.65 -34.76 -2.75
C ASP A 617 -18.17 -35.54 -3.98
N GLU A 618 -18.25 -34.94 -5.18
CA GLU A 618 -17.72 -35.53 -6.42
C GLU A 618 -16.20 -35.67 -6.41
N ILE A 619 -15.50 -34.69 -5.83
CA ILE A 619 -14.03 -34.61 -5.90
C ILE A 619 -13.32 -35.22 -4.70
N ARG A 620 -14.06 -35.79 -3.73
CA ARG A 620 -13.49 -36.41 -2.54
C ARG A 620 -13.71 -37.91 -2.56
N THR A 621 -12.62 -38.66 -2.43
CA THR A 621 -12.68 -40.13 -2.29
C THR A 621 -12.79 -40.58 -0.83
N ARG A 622 -12.50 -39.69 0.12
CA ARG A 622 -12.59 -39.92 1.57
C ARG A 622 -12.83 -38.61 2.33
N SER A 623 -13.24 -38.70 3.59
CA SER A 623 -13.38 -37.53 4.47
C SER A 623 -12.08 -36.73 4.55
N TYR A 624 -12.18 -35.40 4.62
CA TYR A 624 -11.02 -34.52 4.72
C TYR A 624 -10.34 -34.68 6.09
N GLN A 625 -9.03 -34.85 6.07
CA GLN A 625 -8.18 -34.91 7.25
C GLN A 625 -6.89 -34.16 6.95
N TYR A 626 -6.56 -33.21 7.81
CA TYR A 626 -5.32 -32.45 7.74
C TYR A 626 -4.54 -32.66 9.03
N VAL A 627 -3.28 -33.03 8.88
CA VAL A 627 -2.33 -33.15 10.00
C VAL A 627 -1.28 -32.08 9.76
N ARG A 628 -1.23 -31.10 10.65
CA ARG A 628 -0.29 -29.99 10.54
C ARG A 628 1.16 -30.49 10.72
N PRO A 629 2.07 -30.18 9.78
CA PRO A 629 3.51 -30.38 9.96
C PRO A 629 4.13 -29.47 11.03
N LEU A 630 5.39 -29.76 11.41
CA LEU A 630 6.14 -28.89 12.32
C LEU A 630 6.33 -27.48 11.74
N ILE A 631 6.14 -26.47 12.60
CA ILE A 631 6.30 -25.06 12.25
C ILE A 631 7.78 -24.70 12.25
N GLU A 632 8.24 -24.16 11.13
CA GLU A 632 9.58 -23.60 10.95
C GLU A 632 9.47 -22.06 10.95
N THR A 633 10.46 -21.39 11.54
CA THR A 633 10.53 -19.92 11.56
C THR A 633 11.59 -19.43 10.60
N LEU A 634 11.16 -18.58 9.67
CA LEU A 634 12.03 -17.82 8.78
C LEU A 634 12.20 -16.42 9.34
N SER A 635 13.44 -15.97 9.40
CA SER A 635 13.77 -14.61 9.83
C SER A 635 13.47 -13.60 8.72
N TYR A 636 13.39 -12.32 9.07
CA TYR A 636 13.28 -11.25 8.07
C TYR A 636 14.37 -11.31 6.98
N LEU A 637 15.58 -11.81 7.28
CA LEU A 637 16.66 -11.92 6.31
C LEU A 637 16.34 -12.98 5.26
N ASP A 638 15.84 -14.14 5.71
CA ASP A 638 15.38 -15.22 4.82
C ASP A 638 14.27 -14.73 3.88
N VAL A 639 13.33 -13.95 4.42
CA VAL A 639 12.21 -13.37 3.66
C VAL A 639 12.71 -12.35 2.63
N ILE A 640 13.66 -11.49 3.00
CA ILE A 640 14.26 -10.52 2.08
C ILE A 640 14.99 -11.25 0.95
N HIS A 641 15.78 -12.29 1.24
CA HIS A 641 16.46 -13.07 0.21
C HIS A 641 15.48 -13.74 -0.76
N LEU A 642 14.33 -14.16 -0.26
CA LEU A 642 13.27 -14.81 -1.03
C LEU A 642 12.53 -13.83 -1.96
N ILE A 643 12.31 -12.59 -1.53
CA ILE A 643 11.59 -11.58 -2.32
C ILE A 643 12.52 -10.81 -3.27
N PHE A 644 13.70 -10.43 -2.80
CA PHE A 644 14.60 -9.49 -3.48
C PHE A 644 15.87 -10.16 -4.04
N GLY A 645 16.02 -11.48 -3.83
CA GLY A 645 17.19 -12.26 -4.25
C GLY A 645 18.29 -12.29 -3.19
N LYS A 646 19.33 -13.11 -3.41
CA LYS A 646 20.40 -13.39 -2.41
C LYS A 646 21.36 -12.21 -2.13
N GLY A 647 21.12 -11.04 -2.73
CA GLY A 647 21.95 -9.86 -2.56
C GLY A 647 23.43 -10.09 -2.91
N THR A 648 24.29 -9.22 -2.38
CA THR A 648 25.75 -9.28 -2.63
C THR A 648 26.44 -10.10 -1.55
N THR A 649 27.05 -11.22 -1.93
CA THR A 649 27.80 -12.08 -1.00
C THR A 649 29.10 -11.41 -0.54
N ARG A 650 29.40 -11.47 0.76
CA ARG A 650 30.67 -10.98 1.31
C ARG A 650 31.83 -11.88 0.84
N LYS A 651 32.67 -11.36 -0.05
CA LYS A 651 33.84 -12.10 -0.60
C LYS A 651 35.09 -12.01 0.28
N THR A 652 35.21 -10.98 1.10
CA THR A 652 36.42 -10.73 1.92
C THR A 652 36.06 -10.26 3.31
N LEU A 653 36.86 -10.67 4.31
CA LEU A 653 36.80 -10.09 5.64
C LEU A 653 37.07 -8.56 5.56
N PRO A 654 36.21 -7.74 6.17
CA PRO A 654 36.43 -6.31 6.30
C PRO A 654 37.76 -6.02 6.99
N LYS A 655 38.41 -4.91 6.62
CA LYS A 655 39.73 -4.55 7.13
C LYS A 655 39.75 -4.41 8.66
N GLU A 656 38.71 -3.84 9.25
CA GLU A 656 38.57 -3.69 10.70
C GLU A 656 38.48 -5.04 11.43
N LEU A 657 37.79 -6.01 10.84
CA LEU A 657 37.74 -7.38 11.35
C LEU A 657 39.07 -8.12 11.12
N LYS A 658 39.74 -7.89 10.00
CA LYS A 658 41.08 -8.43 9.76
C LYS A 658 42.08 -7.92 10.79
N GLU A 659 42.15 -6.62 11.02
CA GLU A 659 43.06 -6.01 12.00
C GLU A 659 42.77 -6.51 13.43
N THR A 660 41.49 -6.65 13.80
CA THR A 660 41.10 -7.18 15.13
C THR A 660 41.29 -8.68 15.29
N PHE A 661 41.33 -9.45 14.20
CA PHE A 661 41.65 -10.87 14.22
C PHE A 661 43.17 -11.09 14.14
N GLU A 662 43.90 -10.33 13.32
CA GLU A 662 45.37 -10.34 13.22
C GLU A 662 46.01 -9.92 14.56
N ALA A 663 45.51 -8.87 15.21
CA ALA A 663 45.97 -8.47 16.55
C ALA A 663 45.72 -9.54 17.63
N ALA A 664 44.70 -10.41 17.45
CA ALA A 664 44.43 -11.52 18.37
C ALA A 664 45.30 -12.76 18.07
N ILE A 665 45.77 -12.91 16.83
CA ILE A 665 46.66 -13.99 16.39
C ILE A 665 48.12 -13.70 16.80
N ASP A 666 48.56 -12.45 16.73
CA ASP A 666 49.91 -12.02 17.14
C ASP A 666 50.19 -12.27 18.64
N ASP A 667 49.15 -12.27 19.48
CA ASP A 667 49.26 -12.58 20.91
C ASP A 667 49.35 -14.10 21.20
N SER A 668 49.11 -14.99 20.22
CA SER A 668 48.92 -16.42 20.49
C SER A 668 49.79 -17.42 19.71
N SER A 669 50.57 -17.05 18.68
CA SER A 669 51.42 -18.06 18.01
C SER A 669 52.55 -17.54 17.10
N GLN A 670 53.74 -17.31 17.67
CA GLN A 670 54.96 -17.65 16.92
C GLN A 670 55.09 -19.18 16.94
N ILE A 671 54.68 -19.85 15.86
CA ILE A 671 54.91 -21.29 15.69
C ILE A 671 56.43 -21.51 15.69
N ASP A 672 56.95 -22.23 16.69
CA ASP A 672 58.37 -22.62 16.72
C ASP A 672 58.66 -23.54 15.51
N ALA A 673 59.84 -23.41 14.91
CA ALA A 673 60.21 -24.12 13.67
C ALA A 673 60.03 -25.66 13.77
N LYS A 674 60.07 -26.19 15.00
CA LYS A 674 59.80 -27.61 15.31
C LYS A 674 58.34 -28.02 15.22
N GLU A 675 57.40 -27.13 15.57
CA GLU A 675 55.96 -27.41 15.42
C GLU A 675 55.55 -27.34 13.95
N TYR A 676 56.11 -26.39 13.20
CA TYR A 676 55.91 -26.31 11.76
C TYR A 676 56.38 -27.59 11.06
N GLN A 677 57.59 -28.09 11.36
CA GLN A 677 58.08 -29.35 10.81
C GLN A 677 57.20 -30.56 11.16
N LYS A 678 56.60 -30.59 12.36
CA LYS A 678 55.67 -31.67 12.74
C LYS A 678 54.35 -31.61 11.99
N LEU A 679 53.82 -30.41 11.75
CA LEU A 679 52.60 -30.20 10.98
C LEU A 679 52.84 -30.52 9.51
N ASP A 680 53.97 -30.09 8.95
CA ASP A 680 54.39 -30.38 7.58
C ASP A 680 54.58 -31.89 7.34
N GLN A 681 55.19 -32.61 8.31
CA GLN A 681 55.28 -34.07 8.27
C GLN A 681 53.91 -34.76 8.32
N LYS A 682 52.97 -34.25 9.13
CA LYS A 682 51.61 -34.79 9.18
C LYS A 682 50.85 -34.53 7.88
N LEU A 683 51.04 -33.37 7.28
CA LEU A 683 50.39 -32.97 6.05
C LEU A 683 50.92 -33.79 4.87
N SER A 684 52.25 -33.95 4.77
CA SER A 684 52.88 -34.88 3.82
C SER A 684 52.37 -36.31 4.01
N HIS A 685 52.19 -36.78 5.25
CA HIS A 685 51.69 -38.13 5.50
C HIS A 685 50.20 -38.30 5.10
N LEU A 686 49.40 -37.22 5.21
CA LEU A 686 48.01 -37.20 4.78
C LEU A 686 47.90 -37.12 3.24
N GLU A 687 48.73 -36.32 2.59
CA GLU A 687 48.82 -36.27 1.13
C GLU A 687 49.28 -37.62 0.57
N HIS A 688 50.30 -38.23 1.16
CA HIS A 688 50.80 -39.53 0.71
C HIS A 688 49.79 -40.68 0.96
N SER A 689 48.92 -40.55 1.96
CA SER A 689 47.83 -41.51 2.21
C SER A 689 46.63 -41.25 1.31
N LYS A 690 46.36 -40.00 0.92
CA LYS A 690 45.40 -39.66 -0.13
C LYS A 690 45.85 -40.19 -1.49
N ASP A 691 47.11 -40.01 -1.87
CA ASP A 691 47.69 -40.56 -3.11
C ASP A 691 47.66 -42.10 -3.13
N LEU A 692 47.87 -42.74 -1.98
CA LEU A 692 47.73 -44.20 -1.86
C LEU A 692 46.28 -44.67 -2.02
N LEU A 693 45.32 -43.92 -1.50
CA LEU A 693 43.89 -44.19 -1.69
C LEU A 693 43.48 -43.98 -3.15
N GLU A 694 43.93 -42.90 -3.78
CA GLU A 694 43.68 -42.63 -5.20
C GLU A 694 44.38 -43.68 -6.11
N TYR A 695 45.57 -44.17 -5.74
CA TYR A 695 46.25 -45.26 -6.45
C TYR A 695 45.54 -46.62 -6.29
N LEU A 696 44.98 -46.90 -5.11
CA LEU A 696 44.17 -48.10 -4.85
C LEU A 696 42.82 -48.04 -5.57
N GLU A 697 42.20 -46.86 -5.66
CA GLU A 697 40.98 -46.66 -6.46
C GLU A 697 41.28 -46.72 -7.96
N GLY A 698 42.44 -46.23 -8.41
CA GLY A 698 42.86 -46.27 -9.82
C GLY A 698 43.30 -47.65 -10.33
N ASN A 699 43.91 -48.48 -9.48
CA ASN A 699 44.34 -49.85 -9.83
C ASN A 699 43.40 -50.96 -9.34
N GLY A 700 42.28 -50.60 -8.69
CA GLY A 700 41.21 -51.54 -8.33
C GLY A 700 40.37 -52.03 -9.51
N GLY A 701 40.70 -51.62 -10.75
CA GLY A 701 40.02 -51.98 -11.99
C GLY A 701 40.67 -53.08 -12.85
N GLU A 702 41.86 -53.59 -12.51
CA GLU A 702 42.46 -54.73 -13.23
C GLU A 702 42.92 -55.83 -12.26
N LYS A 703 42.00 -56.73 -11.93
CA LYS A 703 42.26 -58.17 -11.79
C LYS A 703 40.98 -58.99 -11.90
#